data_AF-A0A518HJJ8-F1
#
_entry.id   AF-A0A518HJJ8-F1
#
_cell.length_a   1.000
_cell.length_b   1.000
_cell.length_c   1.000
_cell.angle_alpha   90.00
_cell.angle_beta   90.00
_cell.angle_gamma   90.00
#
_symmetry.space_group_name_H-M   'P 1'
#
loop_
_entity.id
_entity.type
_entity.pdbx_description
1 polymer ?
#
loop_
_entity_poly.entity_id
_entity_poly.type
_entity_poly.pdbx_seq_one_letter_code
_entity_poly.pdbx_strand_id
1 'polypeptide(L)'
;MSHRTLQSWPIKFRWVACLVTLQWLAVSGQAETVVGDTSHCQIADGPLHAYVGTVALPADGLWRIQTPESQHAVRELYLVPTEPSRLRQLGKRMYAALEERQIRSSRWQVQMGFEACRQYAQDGQGVGPGSIADLAKDKRWDYVARRWNSASYRSEDLTDFIDGQPLEGPFVHLIPDVRFQFSPTQSNQRKSVARENRSVLAFELRPFVDDGKHWVLHTDGQCERVAIDPQLIRSQQVKIRPMINRDSAKRAAEQPNLQYRLVLVSGEPVVQSLELQTYNQVLNTQRTIRWDASSGSESSYAELRKPLSDARKFAWGPYAIAADGGVLQVWDQAGQTAQPDANPQRSLSMFSVLGGRAAIEETLQLQMLRATDSGQAATIDVDSLSGVKVKSHPFEKMLDGQTGGSLEIARCVPPDRFFVYVGKPESISALLDTGAPFIASIGTTLTGNCLQYNLQSRYLARLGMTRDWVDAVLTSGLTSEMALFAPDLFFIDGTDVTIVARLRQPQLLRKLLALLGASDLGTESILELPTQSGDPAYLALRDDLLFASTHRGELQQAIDLHAQHGADSLGASAEFRYMLTQLPVNEETRLYAYLSDPFVRRLVGPRVKIGQRRRVIAKAKMEALTAQVLLARLDGHAKPDSLSELVASGHLPQGWQHDNMLVGANGLVRSEHYDSLPRMRTLPDVPLDNVTPAEAEAYRAYVENYSRYWRRFFDPIAIRLDEVGSDQLELSTFILPLVDNSIYNGLQMFMAHQDDQTALRVPIVEPTPVLQFSANLKDMAWQVVAGNFSEFFTRYSGASPAMLDDFGPSVHVAVFDADPIIAMGSGDIFGAFGGNVLRGGGNGMMMVPVALSMLTRPCSILVETKSPERTSQYLRQAALAGISNERRNRNFNASFYQVGDRDEWVWTMDVFGVVKLRYGVEVVDNYLVIRNIPWSSDDRVVSVAPADLNAALLQVSPSACKAQLPGLFAAASDANRNAVMSGLGRLYPFMLSGSKTVQQAAAEHQRLYGFYPRQLAGDQWRWSDFRMVSDSYGEPTRQRQPAFDPQQPFGLMNRIDSIQLNMQFEDDGLRSSVRWRLR
;
A
#
# COMPACT_ATOMS: atom_id res chain seq x y z
N MET A 1 -50.91 -36.29 -5.49
CA MET A 1 -50.89 -37.65 -4.90
C MET A 1 -50.03 -37.59 -3.64
N SER A 2 -50.63 -37.34 -2.47
CA SER A 2 -51.13 -38.36 -1.52
C SER A 2 -49.99 -39.25 -0.99
N HIS A 3 -49.75 -39.47 0.29
CA HIS A 3 -50.53 -39.33 1.53
C HIS A 3 -49.61 -39.91 2.64
N ARG A 4 -49.46 -39.34 3.86
CA ARG A 4 -50.21 -39.56 5.13
C ARG A 4 -49.13 -39.56 6.25
N THR A 5 -49.30 -39.13 7.51
CA THR A 5 -50.44 -38.97 8.46
C THR A 5 -49.84 -38.21 9.68
N LEU A 6 -50.44 -37.13 10.24
CA LEU A 6 -51.46 -37.06 11.32
C LEU A 6 -50.98 -37.72 12.65
N GLN A 7 -51.12 -37.18 13.87
CA GLN A 7 -52.11 -36.30 14.53
C GLN A 7 -51.55 -35.94 15.95
N SER A 8 -51.76 -34.78 16.58
CA SER A 8 -52.99 -34.26 17.25
C SER A 8 -52.60 -32.92 17.95
N TRP A 9 -53.17 -31.71 17.73
CA TRP A 9 -54.48 -31.11 18.07
C TRP A 9 -54.81 -30.99 19.58
N PRO A 10 -55.58 -29.98 20.06
CA PRO A 10 -55.71 -28.53 19.70
C PRO A 10 -55.85 -27.62 20.98
N ILE A 11 -56.10 -26.29 20.95
CA ILE A 11 -57.42 -25.62 20.93
C ILE A 11 -57.23 -24.09 20.90
N LYS A 12 -58.03 -23.42 20.04
CA LYS A 12 -58.32 -21.97 19.98
C LYS A 12 -59.66 -21.67 20.68
N PHE A 13 -59.86 -20.46 21.21
CA PHE A 13 -61.06 -19.58 21.14
C PHE A 13 -60.83 -18.40 22.13
N ARG A 14 -60.78 -17.08 21.82
CA ARG A 14 -61.59 -16.05 21.13
C ARG A 14 -62.82 -15.49 21.91
N TRP A 15 -62.65 -14.24 22.41
CA TRP A 15 -63.58 -13.12 22.76
C TRP A 15 -64.50 -13.26 24.01
N VAL A 16 -64.72 -12.26 24.89
CA VAL A 16 -65.32 -10.91 24.69
C VAL A 16 -64.98 -9.91 25.85
N ALA A 17 -64.73 -8.66 25.43
CA ALA A 17 -64.85 -7.30 26.01
C ALA A 17 -65.21 -7.01 27.50
N CYS A 18 -64.48 -6.07 28.14
CA CYS A 18 -64.87 -4.64 28.31
C CYS A 18 -63.97 -3.89 29.34
N LEU A 19 -63.48 -2.72 28.91
CA LEU A 19 -63.29 -1.44 29.64
C LEU A 19 -62.81 -1.47 31.10
N VAL A 20 -61.62 -0.90 31.36
CA VAL A 20 -61.43 0.33 32.18
C VAL A 20 -59.99 0.82 31.99
N THR A 21 -59.90 2.05 31.47
CA THR A 21 -58.83 3.05 31.57
C THR A 21 -57.58 2.71 32.40
N LEU A 22 -56.44 2.62 31.74
CA LEU A 22 -55.18 3.22 32.20
C LEU A 22 -54.24 3.34 31.00
N GLN A 23 -54.41 4.44 30.26
CA GLN A 23 -53.30 5.04 29.53
C GLN A 23 -52.25 5.43 30.58
N TRP A 24 -51.32 4.52 30.88
CA TRP A 24 -50.00 4.97 31.30
C TRP A 24 -49.36 5.57 30.07
N LEU A 25 -49.52 6.89 29.96
CA LEU A 25 -48.48 7.78 29.48
C LEU A 25 -47.14 7.29 30.04
N ALA A 26 -46.47 6.41 29.31
CA ALA A 26 -45.02 6.31 29.35
C ALA A 26 -44.49 7.57 28.64
N VAL A 27 -44.72 8.72 29.26
CA VAL A 27 -43.76 9.81 29.20
C VAL A 27 -42.54 9.19 29.85
N SER A 28 -41.66 8.62 29.03
CA SER A 28 -40.28 8.42 29.44
C SER A 28 -39.77 9.81 29.77
N GLY A 29 -39.82 10.18 31.05
CA GLY A 29 -39.10 11.32 31.55
C GLY A 29 -37.66 11.15 31.09
N GLN A 30 -37.25 11.93 30.09
CA GLN A 30 -35.86 12.11 29.77
C GLN A 30 -35.30 12.81 31.01
N ALA A 31 -34.76 12.03 31.95
CA ALA A 31 -33.95 12.61 33.01
C ALA A 31 -32.84 13.39 32.31
N GLU A 32 -32.84 14.72 32.49
CA GLU A 32 -31.79 15.60 31.98
C GLU A 32 -30.47 15.16 32.61
N THR A 33 -29.49 14.82 31.77
CA THR A 33 -28.16 14.47 32.25
C THR A 33 -27.34 15.76 32.36
N VAL A 34 -26.93 16.13 33.57
CA VAL A 34 -26.14 17.34 33.83
C VAL A 34 -24.64 17.01 33.85
N VAL A 35 -23.82 17.90 33.30
CA VAL A 35 -22.35 17.79 33.33
C VAL A 35 -21.81 18.31 34.68
N GLY A 36 -20.95 17.52 35.33
CA GLY A 36 -20.26 17.89 36.57
C GLY A 36 -18.77 18.19 36.37
N ASP A 37 -18.15 18.83 37.37
CA ASP A 37 -16.71 19.14 37.43
C ASP A 37 -16.18 19.83 36.16
N THR A 38 -16.77 20.99 35.82
CA THR A 38 -16.32 21.76 34.65
C THR A 38 -15.14 22.65 34.99
N SER A 39 -14.09 22.54 34.19
CA SER A 39 -12.94 23.44 34.20
C SER A 39 -12.82 24.12 32.84
N HIS A 40 -12.37 25.37 32.82
CA HIS A 40 -12.13 26.10 31.58
C HIS A 40 -10.84 26.90 31.60
N CYS A 41 -10.26 27.12 30.42
CA CYS A 41 -9.10 27.98 30.24
C CYS A 41 -9.06 28.57 28.83
N GLN A 42 -8.24 29.60 28.63
CA GLN A 42 -7.80 30.01 27.31
C GLN A 42 -6.73 29.03 26.78
N ILE A 43 -6.76 28.69 25.49
CA ILE A 43 -5.77 27.79 24.87
C ILE A 43 -4.51 28.59 24.57
N ALA A 44 -3.43 28.31 25.30
CA ALA A 44 -2.17 29.05 25.22
C ALA A 44 -2.42 30.58 25.27
N ASP A 45 -1.70 31.36 24.46
CA ASP A 45 -1.92 32.81 24.29
C ASP A 45 -2.92 33.13 23.15
N GLY A 46 -3.64 32.11 22.66
CA GLY A 46 -4.54 32.20 21.49
C GLY A 46 -5.97 32.61 21.86
N PRO A 47 -6.83 32.95 20.88
CA PRO A 47 -8.19 33.45 21.14
C PRO A 47 -9.21 32.37 21.56
N LEU A 48 -8.83 31.09 21.56
CA LEU A 48 -9.74 29.97 21.79
C LEU A 48 -9.88 29.65 23.28
N HIS A 49 -11.06 29.17 23.65
CA HIS A 49 -11.39 28.75 25.00
C HIS A 49 -11.67 27.25 25.03
N ALA A 50 -11.01 26.52 25.92
CA ALA A 50 -11.23 25.10 26.17
C ALA A 50 -12.08 24.90 27.43
N TYR A 51 -13.03 23.98 27.35
CA TYR A 51 -13.88 23.56 28.46
C TYR A 51 -13.82 22.04 28.58
N VAL A 52 -13.64 21.55 29.80
CA VAL A 52 -13.57 20.11 30.11
C VAL A 52 -14.54 19.83 31.24
N GLY A 53 -15.40 18.85 31.06
CA GLY A 53 -16.33 18.39 32.11
C GLY A 53 -16.50 16.87 32.08
N THR A 54 -17.24 16.34 33.05
CA THR A 54 -17.57 14.91 33.13
C THR A 54 -19.06 14.68 33.16
N VAL A 55 -19.52 13.63 32.48
CA VAL A 55 -20.94 13.28 32.38
C VAL A 55 -21.13 11.78 32.56
N ALA A 56 -22.15 11.40 33.33
CA ALA A 56 -22.51 10.00 33.53
C ALA A 56 -23.58 9.58 32.51
N LEU A 57 -23.28 8.61 31.66
CA LEU A 57 -24.21 8.06 30.66
C LEU A 57 -24.48 6.58 30.93
N PRO A 58 -25.64 6.04 30.52
CA PRO A 58 -25.95 4.62 30.68
C PRO A 58 -24.84 3.74 30.11
N ALA A 59 -24.48 2.70 30.85
CA ALA A 59 -23.26 1.94 30.59
C ALA A 59 -23.36 0.97 29.39
N ASP A 60 -24.57 0.78 28.85
CA ASP A 60 -24.80 -0.10 27.71
C ASP A 60 -24.70 0.68 26.39
N GLY A 61 -23.91 0.16 25.46
CA GLY A 61 -23.74 0.73 24.11
C GLY A 61 -22.61 1.75 23.99
N LEU A 62 -22.62 2.51 22.89
CA LEU A 62 -21.58 3.50 22.56
C LEU A 62 -22.24 4.85 22.29
N TRP A 63 -22.04 5.78 23.22
CA TRP A 63 -22.57 7.14 23.17
C TRP A 63 -21.73 8.05 22.29
N ARG A 64 -22.40 8.90 21.55
CA ARG A 64 -21.78 9.93 20.72
C ARG A 64 -22.54 11.22 20.84
N ILE A 65 -21.83 12.32 20.65
CA ILE A 65 -22.40 13.65 20.68
C ILE A 65 -22.75 14.13 19.27
N GLN A 66 -23.78 14.97 19.19
CA GLN A 66 -24.22 15.67 17.98
C GLN A 66 -23.96 17.17 18.16
N THR A 67 -23.61 17.86 17.08
CA THR A 67 -23.34 19.30 17.16
C THR A 67 -24.64 20.06 17.43
N PRO A 68 -24.64 21.01 18.38
CA PRO A 68 -25.81 21.86 18.61
C PRO A 68 -26.06 22.77 17.39
N GLU A 69 -27.28 22.73 16.83
CA GLU A 69 -27.66 23.50 15.63
C GLU A 69 -27.55 25.03 15.84
N SER A 70 -27.56 25.50 17.08
CA SER A 70 -27.72 26.91 17.47
C SER A 70 -26.42 27.64 17.86
N GLN A 71 -25.24 27.00 17.77
CA GLN A 71 -24.00 27.60 18.31
C GLN A 71 -22.82 27.58 17.33
N HIS A 72 -22.75 28.64 16.51
CA HIS A 72 -21.68 28.85 15.53
C HIS A 72 -20.28 29.07 16.11
N ALA A 73 -20.15 29.32 17.42
CA ALA A 73 -18.86 29.55 18.08
C ALA A 73 -18.09 28.26 18.41
N VAL A 74 -18.76 27.10 18.45
CA VAL A 74 -18.14 25.81 18.77
C VAL A 74 -17.26 25.33 17.61
N ARG A 75 -15.98 25.08 17.88
CA ARG A 75 -14.98 24.62 16.89
C ARG A 75 -14.61 23.15 17.04
N GLU A 76 -14.63 22.63 18.26
CA GLU A 76 -14.39 21.21 18.53
C GLU A 76 -15.31 20.74 19.66
N LEU A 77 -15.80 19.50 19.57
CA LEU A 77 -16.64 18.87 20.59
C LEU A 77 -16.39 17.36 20.63
N TYR A 78 -15.97 16.86 21.79
CA TYR A 78 -15.57 15.47 22.00
C TYR A 78 -16.26 14.85 23.19
N LEU A 79 -16.71 13.61 23.03
CA LEU A 79 -17.23 12.76 24.10
C LEU A 79 -16.35 11.50 24.18
N VAL A 80 -15.51 11.43 25.20
CA VAL A 80 -14.45 10.42 25.33
C VAL A 80 -14.77 9.46 26.47
N PRO A 81 -14.73 8.14 26.26
CA PRO A 81 -14.89 7.17 27.35
C PRO A 81 -13.69 7.24 28.30
N THR A 82 -13.98 7.33 29.60
CA THR A 82 -12.98 7.17 30.68
C THR A 82 -12.52 5.71 30.80
N GLU A 83 -11.41 5.45 31.50
CA GLU A 83 -10.88 4.11 31.77
C GLU A 83 -11.94 3.08 32.22
N PRO A 84 -12.82 3.35 33.22
CA PRO A 84 -13.89 2.41 33.59
C PRO A 84 -14.75 1.97 32.39
N SER A 85 -15.05 2.90 31.48
CA SER A 85 -15.85 2.64 30.30
C SER A 85 -15.13 1.74 29.30
N ARG A 86 -13.82 1.93 29.13
CA ARG A 86 -12.97 1.08 28.25
C ARG A 86 -12.79 -0.32 28.84
N LEU A 87 -12.58 -0.41 30.16
CA LEU A 87 -12.46 -1.69 30.87
C LEU A 87 -13.73 -2.53 30.79
N ARG A 88 -14.92 -1.92 30.83
CA ARG A 88 -16.20 -2.64 30.65
C ARG A 88 -16.29 -3.30 29.27
N GLN A 89 -15.81 -2.64 28.21
CA GLN A 89 -15.87 -3.16 26.83
C GLN A 89 -15.03 -4.43 26.62
N LEU A 90 -13.96 -4.64 27.39
CA LEU A 90 -13.17 -5.88 27.33
C LEU A 90 -14.01 -7.10 27.74
N GLY A 91 -14.93 -6.93 28.70
CA GLY A 91 -15.68 -8.02 29.28
C GLY A 91 -14.82 -8.95 30.17
N LYS A 92 -15.51 -9.75 31.01
CA LYS A 92 -14.86 -10.54 32.08
C LYS A 92 -13.83 -11.56 31.57
N ARG A 93 -14.11 -12.23 30.45
CA ARG A 93 -13.23 -13.28 29.90
C ARG A 93 -11.95 -12.73 29.28
N MET A 94 -12.05 -11.66 28.50
CA MET A 94 -10.88 -11.02 27.91
C MET A 94 -10.01 -10.39 28.98
N TYR A 95 -10.61 -9.71 29.96
CA TYR A 95 -9.88 -9.15 31.09
C TYR A 95 -9.08 -10.23 31.85
N ALA A 96 -9.70 -11.36 32.19
CA ALA A 96 -9.01 -12.47 32.86
C ALA A 96 -7.88 -13.08 32.00
N ALA A 97 -8.10 -13.23 30.69
CA ALA A 97 -7.08 -13.75 29.77
C ALA A 97 -5.89 -12.79 29.62
N LEU A 98 -6.15 -11.47 29.55
CA LEU A 98 -5.11 -10.43 29.51
C LEU A 98 -4.33 -10.37 30.82
N GLU A 99 -5.03 -10.43 31.96
CA GLU A 99 -4.42 -10.50 33.29
C GLU A 99 -3.45 -11.69 33.41
N GLU A 100 -3.90 -12.90 33.07
CA GLU A 100 -3.05 -14.09 33.15
C GLU A 100 -1.85 -14.00 32.18
N ARG A 101 -2.11 -13.58 30.94
CA ARG A 101 -1.06 -13.43 29.92
C ARG A 101 0.00 -12.43 30.35
N GLN A 102 -0.41 -11.37 31.04
CA GLN A 102 0.46 -10.28 31.43
C GLN A 102 1.22 -10.55 32.74
N ILE A 103 0.59 -11.23 33.70
CA ILE A 103 1.32 -11.78 34.85
C ILE A 103 2.43 -12.73 34.37
N ARG A 104 2.18 -13.54 33.32
CA ARG A 104 3.19 -14.42 32.73
C ARG A 104 4.29 -13.66 31.97
N SER A 105 3.97 -12.57 31.27
CA SER A 105 4.97 -11.78 30.53
C SER A 105 5.93 -11.05 31.47
N SER A 106 5.42 -10.46 32.57
CA SER A 106 6.22 -9.86 33.63
C SER A 106 7.25 -10.83 34.21
N ARG A 107 6.89 -12.10 34.41
CA ARG A 107 7.83 -13.15 34.87
C ARG A 107 9.04 -13.24 33.96
N TRP A 108 8.81 -13.28 32.64
CA TRP A 108 9.87 -13.41 31.66
C TRP A 108 10.76 -12.16 31.63
N GLN A 109 10.17 -10.97 31.73
CA GLN A 109 10.89 -9.71 31.79
C GLN A 109 11.81 -9.63 33.02
N VAL A 110 11.37 -10.06 34.21
CA VAL A 110 12.26 -10.11 35.38
C VAL A 110 13.32 -11.21 35.20
N GLN A 111 12.92 -12.41 34.78
CA GLN A 111 13.81 -13.57 34.70
C GLN A 111 14.93 -13.42 33.67
N MET A 112 14.72 -12.70 32.56
CA MET A 112 15.68 -12.64 31.45
C MET A 112 17.05 -12.09 31.84
N GLY A 113 17.15 -11.23 32.87
CA GLY A 113 18.44 -10.68 33.30
C GLY A 113 19.22 -11.56 34.27
N PHE A 114 18.68 -12.72 34.67
CA PHE A 114 19.39 -13.67 35.53
C PHE A 114 20.75 -14.06 34.96
N GLU A 115 20.81 -14.43 33.68
CA GLU A 115 22.04 -14.93 33.07
C GLU A 115 23.10 -13.83 32.98
N ALA A 116 22.68 -12.59 32.73
CA ALA A 116 23.57 -11.43 32.74
C ALA A 116 24.17 -11.19 34.13
N CYS A 117 23.34 -11.17 35.19
CA CYS A 117 23.81 -11.00 36.57
C CYS A 117 24.68 -12.17 37.05
N ARG A 118 24.32 -13.41 36.70
CA ARG A 118 25.09 -14.62 37.05
C ARG A 118 26.48 -14.58 36.41
N GLN A 119 26.56 -14.26 35.13
CA GLN A 119 27.82 -14.15 34.40
C GLN A 119 28.67 -13.01 34.98
N TYR A 120 28.06 -11.84 35.23
CA TYR A 120 28.73 -10.71 35.87
C TYR A 120 29.36 -11.12 37.22
N ALA A 121 28.60 -11.85 38.05
CA ALA A 121 29.11 -12.35 39.33
C ALA A 121 30.19 -13.41 39.19
N GLN A 122 30.15 -14.25 38.16
CA GLN A 122 31.23 -15.22 37.90
C GLN A 122 32.54 -14.54 37.56
N ASP A 123 32.47 -13.46 36.79
CA ASP A 123 33.62 -12.69 36.37
C ASP A 123 34.12 -11.79 37.53
N GLY A 124 33.23 -11.35 38.44
CA GLY A 124 33.48 -10.45 39.57
C GLY A 124 33.54 -11.09 40.96
N GLN A 125 34.29 -12.19 41.15
CA GLN A 125 34.50 -12.85 42.47
C GLN A 125 33.22 -13.21 43.25
N GLY A 126 32.14 -13.53 42.56
CA GLY A 126 30.86 -13.93 43.15
C GLY A 126 29.97 -12.76 43.58
N VAL A 127 30.26 -11.52 43.18
CA VAL A 127 29.42 -10.35 43.48
C VAL A 127 28.68 -9.88 42.23
N GLY A 128 27.35 -9.77 42.33
CA GLY A 128 26.49 -9.29 41.24
C GLY A 128 26.71 -7.81 40.90
N PRO A 129 26.03 -7.31 39.85
CA PRO A 129 26.14 -5.91 39.44
C PRO A 129 25.60 -4.94 40.49
N GLY A 130 26.25 -3.78 40.63
CA GLY A 130 25.80 -2.70 41.52
C GLY A 130 24.61 -1.90 40.97
N SER A 131 24.41 -1.93 39.66
CA SER A 131 23.32 -1.24 38.98
C SER A 131 22.93 -1.92 37.65
N ILE A 132 21.74 -1.60 37.13
CA ILE A 132 21.31 -2.07 35.80
C ILE A 132 22.25 -1.55 34.70
N ALA A 133 22.84 -0.36 34.88
CA ALA A 133 23.78 0.24 33.93
C ALA A 133 25.09 -0.57 33.82
N ASP A 134 25.49 -1.31 34.85
CA ASP A 134 26.70 -2.15 34.81
C ASP A 134 26.54 -3.32 33.83
N LEU A 135 25.32 -3.80 33.62
CA LEU A 135 25.02 -4.83 32.62
C LEU A 135 25.19 -4.32 31.19
N ALA A 136 24.93 -3.04 30.94
CA ALA A 136 25.04 -2.44 29.61
C ALA A 136 26.50 -2.23 29.16
N LYS A 137 27.47 -2.30 30.07
CA LYS A 137 28.91 -2.20 29.76
C LYS A 137 29.38 -3.37 28.89
N ASP A 138 28.74 -4.53 28.99
CA ASP A 138 28.94 -5.66 28.08
C ASP A 138 27.88 -5.61 26.97
N LYS A 139 28.31 -5.44 25.72
CA LYS A 139 27.42 -5.39 24.54
C LYS A 139 26.53 -6.62 24.42
N ARG A 140 26.91 -7.78 24.98
CA ARG A 140 26.09 -8.99 25.01
C ARG A 140 24.80 -8.82 25.82
N TRP A 141 24.80 -7.92 26.81
CA TRP A 141 23.71 -7.75 27.78
C TRP A 141 23.01 -6.38 27.74
N ASP A 142 23.41 -5.47 26.84
CA ASP A 142 22.75 -4.17 26.63
C ASP A 142 21.22 -4.26 26.51
N TYR A 143 20.72 -5.29 25.80
CA TYR A 143 19.28 -5.48 25.63
C TYR A 143 18.54 -5.75 26.95
N VAL A 144 19.20 -6.35 27.96
CA VAL A 144 18.61 -6.62 29.28
C VAL A 144 18.42 -5.30 30.03
N ALA A 145 19.44 -4.44 30.04
CA ALA A 145 19.39 -3.14 30.68
C ALA A 145 18.28 -2.26 30.08
N ARG A 146 18.13 -2.27 28.74
CA ARG A 146 17.02 -1.60 28.07
C ARG A 146 15.66 -2.19 28.46
N ARG A 147 15.51 -3.52 28.44
CA ARG A 147 14.24 -4.21 28.73
C ARG A 147 13.81 -4.13 30.19
N TRP A 148 14.72 -4.02 31.15
CA TRP A 148 14.37 -3.82 32.56
C TRP A 148 13.92 -2.38 32.88
N ASN A 149 14.35 -1.42 32.05
CA ASN A 149 13.97 -0.02 32.16
C ASN A 149 12.71 0.35 31.35
N SER A 150 12.27 -0.47 30.39
CA SER A 150 11.10 -0.19 29.56
C SER A 150 9.92 -1.14 29.81
N ALA A 151 8.73 -0.76 29.33
CA ALA A 151 7.56 -1.63 29.34
C ALA A 151 7.80 -2.86 28.45
N SER A 152 7.19 -3.99 28.80
CA SER A 152 7.17 -5.13 27.87
C SER A 152 6.31 -4.76 26.66
N TYR A 153 6.66 -5.26 25.47
CA TYR A 153 5.87 -5.04 24.24
C TYR A 153 4.39 -5.43 24.41
N ARG A 154 4.11 -6.46 25.22
CA ARG A 154 2.73 -6.90 25.53
C ARG A 154 1.98 -5.98 26.49
N SER A 155 2.71 -5.15 27.26
CA SER A 155 2.14 -4.09 28.09
C SER A 155 1.75 -2.88 27.24
N GLU A 156 2.48 -2.61 26.17
CA GLU A 156 2.24 -1.50 25.24
C GLU A 156 0.94 -1.70 24.47
N ASP A 157 0.64 -2.94 24.03
CA ASP A 157 -0.63 -3.35 23.39
C ASP A 157 -1.90 -3.01 24.20
N LEU A 158 -1.75 -2.68 25.49
CA LEU A 158 -2.83 -2.44 26.43
C LEU A 158 -2.95 -0.98 26.90
N THR A 159 -2.06 -0.11 26.45
CA THR A 159 -2.06 1.32 26.80
C THR A 159 -3.36 2.02 26.39
N ASP A 160 -4.04 1.54 25.34
CA ASP A 160 -5.33 2.06 24.90
C ASP A 160 -6.47 1.87 25.92
N PHE A 161 -6.33 0.90 26.84
CA PHE A 161 -7.37 0.51 27.80
C PHE A 161 -7.15 1.07 29.22
N ILE A 162 -5.99 1.66 29.49
CA ILE A 162 -5.60 2.17 30.81
C ILE A 162 -5.42 3.69 30.65
N ASP A 163 -6.26 4.52 31.28
CA ASP A 163 -6.00 5.97 31.33
C ASP A 163 -4.81 6.19 32.27
N GLY A 164 -3.61 6.28 31.72
CA GLY A 164 -2.40 6.43 32.52
C GLY A 164 -1.35 7.25 31.81
N GLN A 165 -0.62 8.05 32.57
CA GLN A 165 0.69 8.61 32.20
C GLN A 165 1.52 7.60 31.38
N PRO A 166 2.38 8.06 30.44
CA PRO A 166 3.34 7.17 29.79
C PRO A 166 3.98 6.28 30.85
N LEU A 167 4.04 4.97 30.59
CA LEU A 167 4.52 4.00 31.58
C LEU A 167 6.02 4.24 31.80
N GLU A 168 6.33 5.16 32.71
CA GLU A 168 7.71 5.51 33.05
C GLU A 168 8.33 4.38 33.85
N GLY A 169 9.52 3.96 33.41
CA GLY A 169 10.36 3.02 34.13
C GLY A 169 10.93 3.61 35.43
N PRO A 170 11.76 2.85 36.14
CA PRO A 170 12.12 1.46 35.87
C PRO A 170 10.97 0.47 36.19
N PHE A 171 10.96 -0.68 35.51
CA PHE A 171 9.95 -1.75 35.70
C PHE A 171 10.47 -2.88 36.57
N VAL A 172 11.79 -3.06 36.60
CA VAL A 172 12.50 -4.01 37.45
C VAL A 172 13.51 -3.26 38.29
N HIS A 173 13.58 -3.58 39.58
CA HIS A 173 14.64 -3.13 40.48
C HIS A 173 15.66 -4.24 40.67
N LEU A 174 16.93 -3.94 40.41
CA LEU A 174 18.06 -4.80 40.73
C LEU A 174 18.60 -4.39 42.10
N ILE A 175 18.78 -5.35 43.00
CA ILE A 175 19.44 -5.11 44.30
C ILE A 175 20.95 -5.00 44.04
N PRO A 176 21.62 -3.93 44.50
CA PRO A 176 23.06 -3.75 44.29
C PRO A 176 23.91 -4.84 44.95
N ASP A 177 24.97 -5.27 44.27
CA ASP A 177 26.10 -6.05 44.83
C ASP A 177 25.72 -7.36 45.54
N VAL A 178 24.63 -8.00 45.09
CA VAL A 178 24.16 -9.25 45.67
C VAL A 178 25.19 -10.36 45.46
N ARG A 179 25.59 -11.03 46.55
CA ARG A 179 26.58 -12.12 46.49
C ARG A 179 25.95 -13.44 46.02
N PHE A 180 26.52 -14.02 44.97
CA PHE A 180 26.20 -15.34 44.46
C PHE A 180 27.05 -16.40 45.17
N GLN A 181 26.42 -17.17 46.07
CA GLN A 181 27.07 -18.27 46.78
C GLN A 181 27.09 -19.53 45.89
N PHE A 182 28.00 -19.54 44.91
CA PHE A 182 28.12 -20.65 43.96
C PHE A 182 28.51 -21.96 44.66
N SER A 183 27.81 -23.05 44.33
CA SER A 183 28.15 -24.39 44.81
C SER A 183 29.51 -24.84 44.26
N PRO A 184 30.30 -25.62 45.02
CA PRO A 184 31.55 -26.19 44.54
C PRO A 184 31.27 -27.28 43.49
N THR A 185 31.34 -26.92 42.19
CA THR A 185 31.07 -27.85 41.07
C THR A 185 32.36 -28.33 40.37
N GLN A 186 32.34 -29.55 39.83
CA GLN A 186 33.40 -30.09 38.95
C GLN A 186 33.52 -29.31 37.63
N SER A 187 34.71 -29.36 37.02
CA SER A 187 35.29 -28.41 36.04
C SER A 187 34.62 -28.25 34.66
N ASN A 188 33.34 -28.62 34.47
CA ASN A 188 32.62 -28.38 33.21
C ASN A 188 31.10 -28.13 33.36
N GLN A 189 30.60 -27.90 34.58
CA GLN A 189 29.20 -27.53 34.80
C GLN A 189 29.01 -26.04 35.10
N ARG A 190 27.87 -25.47 34.67
CA ARG A 190 27.49 -24.08 34.96
C ARG A 190 27.41 -23.89 36.48
N LYS A 191 28.21 -22.99 37.06
CA LYS A 191 28.10 -22.63 38.49
C LYS A 191 26.69 -22.10 38.77
N SER A 192 26.05 -22.68 39.78
CA SER A 192 24.70 -22.35 40.27
C SER A 192 24.74 -22.10 41.78
N VAL A 193 23.74 -21.41 42.30
CA VAL A 193 23.56 -21.19 43.75
C VAL A 193 22.58 -22.23 44.26
N ALA A 194 22.91 -22.91 45.37
CA ALA A 194 22.00 -23.84 46.02
C ALA A 194 20.78 -23.10 46.59
N ARG A 195 19.60 -23.73 46.60
CA ARG A 195 18.34 -23.07 46.94
C ARG A 195 18.32 -22.52 48.37
N GLU A 196 18.97 -23.22 49.30
CA GLU A 196 19.17 -22.84 50.70
C GLU A 196 20.04 -21.58 50.88
N ASN A 197 20.87 -21.25 49.89
CA ASN A 197 21.79 -20.12 49.92
C ASN A 197 21.33 -18.95 49.02
N ARG A 198 20.10 -19.03 48.49
CA ARG A 198 19.58 -18.03 47.55
C ARG A 198 19.29 -16.71 48.25
N SER A 199 19.63 -15.62 47.58
CA SER A 199 19.25 -14.25 47.99
C SER A 199 18.35 -13.62 46.93
N VAL A 200 17.63 -12.56 47.29
CA VAL A 200 16.87 -11.76 46.32
C VAL A 200 17.87 -11.01 45.44
N LEU A 201 17.72 -11.14 44.12
CA LEU A 201 18.58 -10.51 43.13
C LEU A 201 17.89 -9.28 42.52
N ALA A 202 16.65 -9.43 42.09
CA ALA A 202 15.87 -8.38 41.47
C ALA A 202 14.37 -8.60 41.70
N PHE A 203 13.54 -7.56 41.59
CA PHE A 203 12.10 -7.70 41.69
C PHE A 203 11.33 -6.68 40.84
N GLU A 204 10.09 -7.03 40.50
CA GLU A 204 9.18 -6.20 39.73
C GLU A 204 8.70 -4.98 40.55
N LEU A 205 8.81 -3.79 39.95
CA LEU A 205 8.34 -2.52 40.52
C LEU A 205 6.92 -2.15 40.08
N ARG A 206 6.48 -2.66 38.92
CA ARG A 206 5.20 -2.32 38.31
C ARG A 206 4.39 -3.57 37.98
N PRO A 207 3.84 -4.27 38.98
CA PRO A 207 2.96 -5.41 38.72
C PRO A 207 1.75 -4.95 37.92
N PHE A 208 1.30 -5.79 36.99
CA PHE A 208 0.18 -5.44 36.12
C PHE A 208 -1.12 -5.22 36.92
N VAL A 209 -1.40 -6.07 37.89
CA VAL A 209 -2.56 -5.97 38.77
C VAL A 209 -2.14 -5.72 40.21
N ASP A 210 -2.95 -4.95 40.93
CA ASP A 210 -2.82 -4.78 42.38
C ASP A 210 -3.44 -5.97 43.13
N ASP A 211 -2.75 -7.11 43.11
CA ASP A 211 -3.10 -8.32 43.87
C ASP A 211 -2.24 -8.50 45.14
N GLY A 212 -1.49 -7.45 45.52
CA GLY A 212 -0.52 -7.49 46.61
C GLY A 212 0.72 -8.37 46.35
N LYS A 213 0.94 -8.81 45.11
CA LYS A 213 2.06 -9.68 44.72
C LYS A 213 2.91 -9.08 43.60
N HIS A 214 4.16 -9.49 43.56
CA HIS A 214 5.11 -9.12 42.50
C HIS A 214 6.07 -10.26 42.18
N TRP A 215 6.71 -10.21 41.01
CA TRP A 215 7.75 -11.17 40.66
C TRP A 215 9.09 -10.84 41.32
N VAL A 216 9.70 -11.84 41.95
CA VAL A 216 11.01 -11.76 42.59
C VAL A 216 11.94 -12.79 41.96
N LEU A 217 13.09 -12.33 41.48
CA LEU A 217 14.16 -13.15 40.95
C LEU A 217 15.23 -13.36 42.03
N HIS A 218 15.65 -14.61 42.17
CA HIS A 218 16.68 -15.03 43.12
C HIS A 218 18.01 -15.37 42.43
N THR A 219 19.08 -15.42 43.21
CA THR A 219 20.44 -15.77 42.75
C THR A 219 20.59 -17.20 42.23
N ASP A 220 19.61 -18.09 42.47
CA ASP A 220 19.54 -19.44 41.91
C ASP A 220 18.82 -19.49 40.53
N GLY A 221 18.30 -18.35 40.06
CA GLY A 221 17.58 -18.22 38.80
C GLY A 221 16.08 -18.50 38.88
N GLN A 222 15.56 -18.85 40.06
CA GLN A 222 14.12 -18.98 40.27
C GLN A 222 13.47 -17.60 40.31
N CYS A 223 12.37 -17.46 39.56
CA CYS A 223 11.54 -16.27 39.51
C CYS A 223 10.14 -16.65 40.03
N GLU A 224 9.78 -16.15 41.21
CA GLU A 224 8.57 -16.52 41.96
C GLU A 224 7.65 -15.31 42.14
N ARG A 225 6.33 -15.51 42.07
CA ARG A 225 5.34 -14.46 42.35
C ARG A 225 4.96 -14.53 43.82
N VAL A 226 5.49 -13.61 44.61
CA VAL A 226 5.37 -13.61 46.08
C VAL A 226 4.61 -12.37 46.56
N ALA A 227 4.14 -12.39 47.80
CA ALA A 227 3.55 -11.21 48.44
C ALA A 227 4.62 -10.11 48.59
N ILE A 228 4.22 -8.85 48.38
CA ILE A 228 5.14 -7.70 48.50
C ILE A 228 5.62 -7.59 49.95
N ASP A 229 6.92 -7.65 50.16
CA ASP A 229 7.57 -7.51 51.47
C ASP A 229 7.80 -6.01 51.79
N PRO A 230 7.07 -5.41 52.75
CA PRO A 230 7.21 -3.99 53.08
C PRO A 230 8.57 -3.62 53.67
N GLN A 231 9.30 -4.58 54.27
CA GLN A 231 10.61 -4.34 54.84
C GLN A 231 11.67 -4.28 53.74
N LEU A 232 11.62 -5.19 52.76
CA LEU A 232 12.47 -5.17 51.57
C LEU A 232 12.29 -3.90 50.75
N ILE A 233 11.04 -3.48 50.52
CA ILE A 233 10.75 -2.26 49.74
C ILE A 233 11.28 -1.00 50.45
N ARG A 234 11.15 -0.91 51.78
CA ARG A 234 11.71 0.20 52.57
C ARG A 234 13.23 0.19 52.59
N SER A 235 13.86 -0.98 52.72
CA SER A 235 15.32 -1.07 52.76
C SER A 235 15.98 -0.68 51.44
N GLN A 236 15.31 -0.95 50.32
CA GLN A 236 15.75 -0.56 48.98
C GLN A 236 15.29 0.85 48.57
N GLN A 237 14.51 1.56 49.39
CA GLN A 237 13.98 2.91 49.12
C GLN A 237 13.20 3.02 47.79
N VAL A 238 12.47 1.98 47.42
CA VAL A 238 11.65 1.96 46.19
C VAL A 238 10.15 1.96 46.48
N LYS A 239 9.33 2.19 45.46
CA LYS A 239 7.86 2.16 45.57
C LYS A 239 7.26 1.25 44.50
N ILE A 240 6.41 0.32 44.91
CA ILE A 240 5.64 -0.53 43.98
C ILE A 240 4.47 0.28 43.44
N ARG A 241 4.30 0.28 42.11
CA ARG A 241 3.29 1.06 41.38
C ARG A 241 2.52 0.15 40.41
N PRO A 242 1.44 -0.52 40.86
CA PRO A 242 0.62 -1.36 39.98
C PRO A 242 0.09 -0.61 38.75
N MET A 243 -0.15 -1.31 37.65
CA MET A 243 -0.66 -0.69 36.41
C MET A 243 -2.19 -0.58 36.38
N ILE A 244 -2.90 -1.60 36.86
CA ILE A 244 -4.37 -1.63 36.94
C ILE A 244 -4.81 -2.08 38.33
N ASN A 245 -5.89 -1.48 38.84
CA ASN A 245 -6.54 -1.96 40.05
C ASN A 245 -7.68 -2.93 39.69
N ARG A 246 -7.63 -4.16 40.26
CA ARG A 246 -8.64 -5.22 40.07
C ARG A 246 -10.06 -4.78 40.46
N ASP A 247 -10.18 -3.92 41.46
CA ASP A 247 -11.45 -3.38 41.92
C ASP A 247 -12.05 -2.37 40.94
N SER A 248 -11.23 -1.73 40.10
CA SER A 248 -11.71 -0.78 39.08
C SER A 248 -12.46 -1.49 37.96
N ALA A 249 -11.92 -2.62 37.46
CA ALA A 249 -12.58 -3.42 36.43
C ALA A 249 -13.87 -4.08 36.93
N LYS A 250 -13.89 -4.56 38.18
CA LYS A 250 -15.10 -5.12 38.81
C LYS A 250 -16.19 -4.05 39.00
N ARG A 251 -15.83 -2.88 39.54
CA ARG A 251 -16.76 -1.75 39.69
C ARG A 251 -17.31 -1.28 38.34
N ALA A 252 -16.48 -1.17 37.31
CA ALA A 252 -16.91 -0.78 35.97
C ALA A 252 -17.94 -1.74 35.35
N ALA A 253 -17.82 -3.04 35.62
CA ALA A 253 -18.76 -4.06 35.13
C ALA A 253 -20.12 -4.01 35.85
N GLU A 254 -20.17 -3.51 37.08
CA GLU A 254 -21.38 -3.50 37.93
C GLU A 254 -22.11 -2.14 37.92
N GLN A 255 -21.48 -1.06 37.43
CA GLN A 255 -22.08 0.27 37.39
C GLN A 255 -23.14 0.41 36.26
N PRO A 256 -24.35 0.96 36.56
CA PRO A 256 -25.37 1.18 35.54
C PRO A 256 -25.06 2.37 34.63
N ASN A 257 -24.26 3.32 35.10
CA ASN A 257 -23.79 4.48 34.35
C ASN A 257 -22.26 4.52 34.36
N LEU A 258 -21.68 4.94 33.24
CA LEU A 258 -20.26 5.12 33.07
C LEU A 258 -19.93 6.59 32.83
N GLN A 259 -18.77 7.03 33.32
CA GLN A 259 -18.31 8.39 33.12
C GLN A 259 -17.71 8.57 31.73
N TYR A 260 -18.08 9.68 31.10
CA TYR A 260 -17.50 10.19 29.88
C TYR A 260 -16.92 11.57 30.15
N ARG A 261 -15.78 11.85 29.52
CA ARG A 261 -15.19 13.18 29.51
C ARG A 261 -15.76 13.94 28.32
N LEU A 262 -16.24 15.15 28.59
CA LEU A 262 -16.73 16.08 27.59
C LEU A 262 -15.68 17.18 27.41
N VAL A 263 -15.24 17.40 26.18
CA VAL A 263 -14.25 18.44 25.84
C VAL A 263 -14.82 19.32 24.72
N LEU A 264 -14.77 20.63 24.91
CA LEU A 264 -15.27 21.63 23.97
C LEU A 264 -14.21 22.69 23.74
N VAL A 265 -14.02 23.09 22.49
CA VAL A 265 -13.24 24.26 22.11
C VAL A 265 -14.15 25.25 21.41
N SER A 266 -14.15 26.50 21.87
CA SER A 266 -14.97 27.58 21.35
C SER A 266 -14.12 28.78 20.93
N GLY A 267 -14.55 29.47 19.88
CA GLY A 267 -13.95 30.73 19.43
C GLY A 267 -14.36 31.93 20.30
N GLU A 268 -15.46 31.82 21.02
CA GLU A 268 -15.96 32.83 21.96
C GLU A 268 -16.24 32.19 23.33
N PRO A 269 -16.11 32.93 24.44
CA PRO A 269 -16.50 32.41 25.75
C PRO A 269 -17.95 31.92 25.76
N VAL A 270 -18.19 30.72 26.28
CA VAL A 270 -19.55 30.18 26.44
C VAL A 270 -20.24 30.87 27.61
N VAL A 271 -21.29 31.64 27.33
CA VAL A 271 -22.00 32.46 28.34
C VAL A 271 -23.35 31.86 28.76
N GLN A 272 -23.83 30.83 28.04
CA GLN A 272 -25.14 30.21 28.28
C GLN A 272 -25.00 28.69 28.40
N SER A 273 -25.94 28.08 29.10
CA SER A 273 -26.01 26.62 29.22
C SER A 273 -26.25 25.98 27.84
N LEU A 274 -25.45 24.96 27.54
CA LEU A 274 -25.47 24.20 26.30
C LEU A 274 -26.45 23.02 26.43
N GLU A 275 -27.32 22.85 25.44
CA GLU A 275 -28.09 21.62 25.27
C GLU A 275 -27.46 20.79 24.15
N LEU A 276 -26.90 19.63 24.51
CA LEU A 276 -26.16 18.77 23.62
C LEU A 276 -26.92 17.45 23.43
N GLN A 277 -27.23 17.11 22.18
CA GLN A 277 -27.86 15.83 21.88
C GLN A 277 -26.80 14.74 21.82
N THR A 278 -27.11 13.60 22.45
CA THR A 278 -26.29 12.40 22.36
C THR A 278 -27.11 11.23 21.86
N TYR A 279 -26.46 10.40 21.05
CA TYR A 279 -27.06 9.23 20.43
C TYR A 279 -26.26 7.98 20.77
N ASN A 280 -26.94 6.96 21.27
CA ASN A 280 -26.41 5.64 21.48
C ASN A 280 -26.67 4.78 20.25
N GLN A 281 -25.60 4.47 19.51
CA GLN A 281 -25.71 3.77 18.24
C GLN A 281 -26.08 2.29 18.38
N VAL A 282 -25.77 1.69 19.51
CA VAL A 282 -26.03 0.26 19.77
C VAL A 282 -27.47 0.06 20.20
N LEU A 283 -27.98 0.96 21.04
CA LEU A 283 -29.34 0.87 21.59
C LEU A 283 -30.38 1.65 20.76
N ASN A 284 -29.95 2.44 19.78
CA ASN A 284 -30.78 3.36 19.02
C ASN A 284 -31.63 4.28 19.93
N THR A 285 -30.99 4.89 20.92
CA THR A 285 -31.63 5.81 21.88
C THR A 285 -30.91 7.14 21.92
N GLN A 286 -31.66 8.22 22.22
CA GLN A 286 -31.12 9.56 22.37
C GLN A 286 -31.24 10.07 23.81
N ARG A 287 -30.33 10.96 24.20
CA ARG A 287 -30.33 11.68 25.47
C ARG A 287 -29.87 13.12 25.28
N THR A 288 -30.54 14.03 25.96
CA THR A 288 -30.12 15.43 26.06
C THR A 288 -29.18 15.59 27.25
N ILE A 289 -28.01 16.17 27.01
CA ILE A 289 -27.07 16.61 28.04
C ILE A 289 -27.20 18.12 28.19
N ARG A 290 -27.35 18.59 29.44
CA ARG A 290 -27.30 20.01 29.77
C ARG A 290 -25.97 20.35 30.40
N TRP A 291 -25.22 21.27 29.79
CA TRP A 291 -23.90 21.68 30.26
C TRP A 291 -23.85 23.18 30.50
N ASP A 292 -23.78 23.59 31.76
CA ASP A 292 -23.43 24.97 32.10
C ASP A 292 -21.91 25.15 32.11
N ALA A 293 -21.33 25.34 30.92
CA ALA A 293 -19.89 25.48 30.78
C ALA A 293 -19.33 26.78 31.41
N SER A 294 -20.21 27.77 31.65
CA SER A 294 -19.86 29.10 32.16
C SER A 294 -19.63 29.14 33.67
N SER A 295 -20.20 28.20 34.42
CA SER A 295 -20.07 28.11 35.89
C SER A 295 -18.91 27.21 36.36
N GLY A 296 -18.07 26.75 35.42
CA GLY A 296 -16.87 25.97 35.73
C GLY A 296 -15.77 26.80 36.40
N SER A 297 -14.80 26.12 37.03
CA SER A 297 -13.63 26.79 37.62
C SER A 297 -12.59 27.13 36.55
N GLU A 298 -12.06 28.36 36.56
CA GLU A 298 -10.90 28.73 35.74
C GLU A 298 -9.67 27.89 36.15
N SER A 299 -8.95 27.35 35.17
CA SER A 299 -7.78 26.49 35.37
C SER A 299 -6.64 26.89 34.43
N SER A 300 -5.44 26.41 34.68
CA SER A 300 -4.31 26.70 33.79
C SER A 300 -4.37 25.86 32.50
N TYR A 301 -3.88 26.40 31.39
CA TYR A 301 -3.76 25.60 30.15
C TYR A 301 -2.87 24.37 30.34
N ALA A 302 -1.85 24.43 31.20
CA ALA A 302 -0.99 23.29 31.51
C ALA A 302 -1.79 22.08 32.06
N GLU A 303 -2.82 22.32 32.86
CA GLU A 303 -3.68 21.29 33.43
C GLU A 303 -4.68 20.72 32.40
N LEU A 304 -5.25 21.58 31.55
CA LEU A 304 -6.25 21.17 30.54
C LEU A 304 -5.65 20.69 29.21
N ARG A 305 -4.37 20.94 28.96
CA ARG A 305 -3.64 20.50 27.75
C ARG A 305 -3.72 19.00 27.55
N LYS A 306 -3.51 18.21 28.61
CA LYS A 306 -3.54 16.74 28.52
C LYS A 306 -4.95 16.21 28.20
N PRO A 307 -6.01 16.57 28.97
CA PRO A 307 -7.39 16.22 28.62
C PRO A 307 -7.79 16.57 27.17
N LEU A 308 -7.41 17.75 26.68
CA LEU A 308 -7.66 18.17 25.30
C LEU A 308 -6.90 17.31 24.28
N SER A 309 -5.60 17.09 24.51
CA SER A 309 -4.78 16.25 23.64
C SER A 309 -5.29 14.80 23.60
N ASP A 310 -5.71 14.24 24.73
CA ASP A 310 -6.24 12.88 24.80
C ASP A 310 -7.56 12.77 24.03
N ALA A 311 -8.42 13.80 24.12
CA ALA A 311 -9.68 13.85 23.38
C ALA A 311 -9.47 13.95 21.86
N ARG A 312 -8.54 14.80 21.43
CA ARG A 312 -8.09 14.90 20.04
C ARG A 312 -7.53 13.57 19.54
N LYS A 313 -6.59 12.95 20.26
CA LYS A 313 -6.02 11.63 19.90
C LYS A 313 -7.10 10.56 19.76
N PHE A 314 -8.04 10.49 20.69
CA PHE A 314 -9.17 9.56 20.62
C PHE A 314 -10.03 9.77 19.37
N ALA A 315 -10.36 11.02 19.05
CA ALA A 315 -11.18 11.36 17.89
C ALA A 315 -10.43 11.17 16.56
N TRP A 316 -9.14 11.51 16.52
CA TRP A 316 -8.30 11.51 15.32
C TRP A 316 -7.76 10.13 15.00
N GLY A 317 -7.52 9.28 15.99
CA GLY A 317 -6.91 7.95 15.84
C GLY A 317 -7.51 7.11 14.71
N PRO A 318 -8.85 6.93 14.65
CA PRO A 318 -9.49 6.21 13.55
C PRO A 318 -9.21 6.80 12.16
N TYR A 319 -9.13 8.13 12.05
CA TYR A 319 -8.78 8.82 10.80
C TYR A 319 -7.30 8.72 10.46
N ALA A 320 -6.42 8.74 11.46
CA ALA A 320 -4.98 8.58 11.30
C ALA A 320 -4.59 7.15 10.87
N ILE A 321 -5.29 6.13 11.39
CA ILE A 321 -5.15 4.74 10.94
C ILE A 321 -5.66 4.57 9.51
N ALA A 322 -6.76 5.24 9.17
CA ALA A 322 -7.34 5.19 7.84
C ALA A 322 -6.49 5.89 6.77
N ALA A 323 -5.82 6.99 7.12
CA ALA A 323 -5.01 7.80 6.21
C ALA A 323 -3.51 7.59 6.45
N ASP A 324 -2.90 6.74 5.62
CA ASP A 324 -1.46 6.55 5.61
C ASP A 324 -0.70 7.81 5.13
N GLY A 325 0.37 8.23 5.83
CA GLY A 325 1.22 9.37 5.46
C GLY A 325 0.52 10.72 5.41
N GLY A 326 -0.43 10.99 6.33
CA GLY A 326 -1.24 12.23 6.36
C GLY A 326 -0.90 13.21 7.50
N VAL A 327 -1.49 14.41 7.45
CA VAL A 327 -1.33 15.48 8.46
C VAL A 327 -1.55 14.97 9.91
N LEU A 328 -2.54 14.11 10.13
CA LEU A 328 -2.83 13.54 11.46
C LEU A 328 -1.68 12.70 12.03
N GLN A 329 -0.93 11.98 11.19
CA GLN A 329 0.22 11.21 11.67
C GLN A 329 1.33 12.12 12.17
N VAL A 330 1.57 13.25 11.49
CA VAL A 330 2.53 14.27 11.93
C VAL A 330 2.08 14.91 13.25
N TRP A 331 0.77 15.16 13.41
CA TRP A 331 0.22 15.69 14.67
C TRP A 331 0.37 14.69 15.83
N ASP A 332 0.12 13.41 15.60
CA ASP A 332 0.24 12.37 16.62
C ASP A 332 1.70 12.13 17.05
N GLN A 333 2.64 12.25 16.10
CA GLN A 333 4.08 12.15 16.34
C GLN A 333 4.72 13.46 16.85
N ALA A 334 3.91 14.43 17.31
CA ALA A 334 4.38 15.73 17.82
C ALA A 334 5.33 16.46 16.86
N GLY A 335 5.05 16.38 15.54
CA GLY A 335 5.85 17.03 14.50
C GLY A 335 7.13 16.31 14.09
N GLN A 336 7.39 15.11 14.63
CA GLN A 336 8.44 14.26 14.09
C GLN A 336 8.02 13.74 12.72
N THR A 337 8.93 13.80 11.74
CA THR A 337 8.75 13.13 10.45
C THR A 337 8.86 11.63 10.68
N ALA A 338 7.82 10.87 10.32
CA ALA A 338 7.92 9.42 10.20
C ALA A 338 9.16 9.08 9.37
N GLN A 339 9.99 8.16 9.85
CA GLN A 339 11.08 7.66 9.02
C GLN A 339 10.46 7.02 7.78
N PRO A 340 10.88 7.40 6.56
CA PRO A 340 10.36 6.79 5.35
C PRO A 340 10.55 5.28 5.46
N ASP A 341 9.49 4.55 5.12
CA ASP A 341 9.44 3.11 5.29
C ASP A 341 10.68 2.47 4.67
N ALA A 342 11.48 1.75 5.47
CA ALA A 342 12.80 1.28 5.08
C ALA A 342 12.76 0.19 4.00
N ASN A 343 11.58 -0.15 3.49
CA ASN A 343 11.36 -1.02 2.35
C ASN A 343 9.97 -0.70 1.78
N PRO A 344 9.82 0.16 0.75
CA PRO A 344 8.59 0.17 -0.01
C PRO A 344 8.45 -1.22 -0.64
N GLN A 345 7.62 -2.05 -0.01
CA GLN A 345 7.52 -3.47 -0.34
C GLN A 345 6.96 -3.62 -1.75
N ARG A 346 7.77 -4.21 -2.64
CA ARG A 346 7.41 -4.49 -4.04
C ARG A 346 6.14 -5.34 -4.10
N SER A 347 5.08 -4.87 -4.74
CA SER A 347 3.95 -5.70 -5.15
C SER A 347 4.27 -6.35 -6.49
N LEU A 348 4.85 -7.55 -6.46
CA LEU A 348 5.02 -8.38 -7.66
C LEU A 348 3.74 -9.21 -7.86
N SER A 349 3.15 -9.13 -9.05
CA SER A 349 1.99 -9.91 -9.49
C SER A 349 2.29 -10.61 -10.82
N MET A 350 1.56 -11.67 -11.18
CA MET A 350 1.77 -12.37 -12.45
C MET A 350 1.57 -11.44 -13.66
N PHE A 351 0.55 -10.56 -13.60
CA PHE A 351 0.34 -9.51 -14.60
C PHE A 351 1.54 -8.59 -14.76
N SER A 352 2.21 -8.23 -13.65
CA SER A 352 3.38 -7.34 -13.72
C SER A 352 4.62 -7.99 -14.28
N VAL A 353 4.79 -9.29 -14.04
CA VAL A 353 5.95 -10.03 -14.54
C VAL A 353 5.78 -10.31 -16.03
N LEU A 354 4.62 -10.86 -16.41
CA LEU A 354 4.35 -11.22 -17.81
C LEU A 354 4.14 -9.96 -18.68
N GLY A 355 3.57 -8.89 -18.13
CA GLY A 355 3.27 -7.64 -18.86
C GLY A 355 4.42 -6.63 -18.89
N GLY A 356 5.66 -7.05 -18.57
CA GLY A 356 6.85 -6.21 -18.63
C GLY A 356 7.00 -5.14 -17.53
N ARG A 357 5.97 -4.85 -16.73
CA ARG A 357 6.04 -3.84 -15.64
C ARG A 357 7.17 -4.11 -14.65
N ALA A 358 7.33 -5.35 -14.20
CA ALA A 358 8.36 -5.69 -13.22
C ALA A 358 9.78 -5.49 -13.79
N ALA A 359 9.98 -5.71 -15.09
CA ALA A 359 11.22 -5.38 -15.78
C ALA A 359 11.43 -3.86 -15.84
N ILE A 360 10.39 -3.09 -16.22
CA ILE A 360 10.43 -1.61 -16.24
C ILE A 360 10.79 -1.04 -14.86
N GLU A 361 10.11 -1.48 -13.79
CA GLU A 361 10.37 -0.99 -12.43
C GLU A 361 11.77 -1.34 -11.93
N GLU A 362 12.29 -2.52 -12.29
CA GLU A 362 13.63 -2.94 -11.92
C GLU A 362 14.70 -2.17 -12.69
N THR A 363 14.54 -1.97 -14.01
CA THR A 363 15.48 -1.19 -14.84
C THR A 363 15.57 0.25 -14.37
N LEU A 364 14.44 0.86 -13.99
CA LEU A 364 14.39 2.27 -13.61
C LEU A 364 14.83 2.53 -12.16
N GLN A 365 14.90 1.49 -11.31
CA GLN A 365 15.24 1.58 -9.88
C GLN A 365 14.70 2.86 -9.24
N LEU A 366 13.39 3.14 -9.32
CA LEU A 366 12.81 4.41 -8.85
C LEU A 366 12.97 4.65 -7.32
N GLN A 367 13.62 3.72 -6.62
CA GLN A 367 13.99 3.80 -5.22
C GLN A 367 14.93 4.96 -4.91
N MET A 368 14.76 5.50 -3.71
CA MET A 368 15.52 6.62 -3.17
C MET A 368 16.87 6.15 -2.60
N LEU A 369 17.91 6.96 -2.81
CA LEU A 369 19.19 6.78 -2.12
C LEU A 369 19.02 6.90 -0.61
N ARG A 370 19.67 6.00 0.14
CA ARG A 370 19.73 6.04 1.60
C ARG A 370 21.06 6.66 2.02
N ALA A 371 21.03 7.90 2.49
CA ALA A 371 22.15 8.53 3.16
C ALA A 371 21.66 9.15 4.47
N THR A 372 22.45 9.06 5.52
CA THR A 372 22.22 9.81 6.76
C THR A 372 22.57 11.27 6.55
N ASP A 373 21.81 12.17 7.17
CA ASP A 373 22.16 13.59 7.19
C ASP A 373 23.35 13.77 8.14
N SER A 374 24.53 14.06 7.60
CA SER A 374 25.77 14.14 8.39
C SER A 374 26.08 15.56 8.86
N GLY A 375 25.30 16.57 8.42
CA GLY A 375 25.58 17.98 8.68
C GLY A 375 26.90 18.49 8.07
N GLN A 376 27.55 17.70 7.22
CA GLN A 376 28.81 18.05 6.56
C GLN A 376 28.55 18.92 5.33
N ALA A 377 29.44 19.88 5.07
CA ALA A 377 29.37 20.72 3.88
C ALA A 377 29.53 19.89 2.59
N ALA A 378 28.85 20.32 1.52
CA ALA A 378 28.96 19.72 0.20
C ALA A 378 30.27 20.20 -0.47
N THR A 379 31.29 19.33 -0.48
CA THR A 379 32.65 19.68 -0.95
C THR A 379 33.16 18.78 -2.08
N ILE A 380 32.42 17.72 -2.42
CA ILE A 380 32.81 16.77 -3.47
C ILE A 380 32.08 17.18 -4.76
N ASP A 381 32.84 17.42 -5.82
CA ASP A 381 32.29 17.65 -7.16
C ASP A 381 31.49 16.41 -7.61
N VAL A 382 30.23 16.60 -8.02
CA VAL A 382 29.36 15.52 -8.47
C VAL A 382 29.92 14.79 -9.69
N ASP A 383 30.68 15.49 -10.55
CA ASP A 383 31.26 14.91 -11.76
C ASP A 383 32.44 13.98 -11.43
N SER A 384 33.00 14.07 -10.21
CA SER A 384 33.99 13.12 -9.73
C SER A 384 33.37 11.77 -9.35
N LEU A 385 32.04 11.67 -9.23
CA LEU A 385 31.36 10.42 -8.90
C LEU A 385 31.17 9.57 -10.15
N SER A 386 31.75 8.37 -10.14
CA SER A 386 31.52 7.39 -11.21
C SER A 386 30.09 6.87 -11.16
N GLY A 387 29.36 7.06 -12.26
CA GLY A 387 28.10 6.35 -12.49
C GLY A 387 28.29 4.86 -12.75
N VAL A 388 27.20 4.18 -13.06
CA VAL A 388 27.22 2.75 -13.40
C VAL A 388 28.02 2.51 -14.69
N LYS A 389 29.09 1.71 -14.61
CA LYS A 389 30.08 1.49 -15.70
C LYS A 389 29.73 0.36 -16.69
N VAL A 390 28.49 -0.09 -16.67
CA VAL A 390 28.01 -1.18 -17.53
C VAL A 390 28.12 -0.77 -19.00
N LYS A 391 28.54 -1.67 -19.90
CA LYS A 391 28.71 -1.33 -21.34
C LYS A 391 27.34 -1.09 -21.99
N SER A 392 27.29 -0.33 -23.08
CA SER A 392 26.11 -0.26 -23.95
C SER A 392 26.15 -1.41 -24.95
N HIS A 393 24.99 -1.85 -25.46
CA HIS A 393 24.95 -2.89 -26.48
C HIS A 393 25.68 -2.41 -27.75
N PRO A 394 26.31 -3.32 -28.53
CA PRO A 394 27.00 -2.96 -29.75
C PRO A 394 26.00 -2.71 -30.90
N PHE A 395 25.10 -1.73 -30.75
CA PHE A 395 23.98 -1.48 -31.67
C PHE A 395 24.40 -1.32 -33.14
N GLU A 396 25.54 -0.67 -33.41
CA GLU A 396 26.06 -0.57 -34.79
C GLU A 396 26.41 -1.93 -35.40
N LYS A 397 26.84 -2.90 -34.58
CA LYS A 397 27.05 -4.28 -35.05
C LYS A 397 25.73 -5.01 -35.19
N MET A 398 24.77 -4.77 -34.29
CA MET A 398 23.43 -5.38 -34.34
C MET A 398 22.62 -4.89 -35.54
N LEU A 399 22.88 -3.66 -36.03
CA LEU A 399 22.34 -3.15 -37.29
C LEU A 399 22.98 -3.80 -38.53
N ASP A 400 24.14 -4.45 -38.41
CA ASP A 400 24.85 -5.15 -39.49
C ASP A 400 24.97 -4.34 -40.81
N GLY A 401 25.27 -3.05 -40.68
CA GLY A 401 25.39 -2.13 -41.82
C GLY A 401 24.07 -1.65 -42.43
N GLN A 402 22.92 -2.05 -41.89
CA GLN A 402 21.61 -1.52 -42.26
C GLN A 402 21.35 -0.15 -41.62
N THR A 403 20.49 0.65 -42.26
CA THR A 403 20.10 1.96 -41.72
C THR A 403 19.18 1.85 -40.50
N GLY A 404 18.53 0.71 -40.27
CA GLY A 404 17.51 0.53 -39.24
C GLY A 404 16.22 1.29 -39.54
N GLY A 405 15.32 1.35 -38.55
CA GLY A 405 14.09 2.16 -38.62
C GLY A 405 14.38 3.66 -38.47
N SER A 406 13.44 4.50 -38.92
CA SER A 406 13.56 5.97 -38.84
C SER A 406 12.26 6.59 -38.32
N LEU A 407 12.40 7.65 -37.52
CA LEU A 407 11.31 8.50 -37.09
C LEU A 407 11.80 9.96 -37.05
N GLU A 408 11.39 10.76 -38.04
CA GLU A 408 11.94 12.10 -38.27
C GLU A 408 11.76 13.05 -37.08
N ILE A 409 10.62 13.02 -36.39
CA ILE A 409 10.39 13.91 -35.24
C ILE A 409 11.32 13.60 -34.05
N ALA A 410 11.83 12.37 -33.94
CA ALA A 410 12.82 12.01 -32.92
C ALA A 410 14.20 12.64 -33.19
N ARG A 411 14.43 13.21 -34.39
CA ARG A 411 15.65 13.98 -34.71
C ARG A 411 15.75 15.29 -33.94
N CYS A 412 14.65 15.77 -33.36
CA CYS A 412 14.60 16.96 -32.52
C CYS A 412 14.77 16.66 -31.03
N VAL A 413 15.07 15.41 -30.66
CA VAL A 413 15.04 14.96 -29.25
C VAL A 413 16.45 14.59 -28.79
N PRO A 414 16.92 15.13 -27.65
CA PRO A 414 18.20 14.71 -27.09
C PRO A 414 18.20 13.21 -26.74
N PRO A 415 19.33 12.50 -26.90
CA PRO A 415 19.39 11.05 -26.77
C PRO A 415 19.16 10.56 -25.34
N ASP A 416 19.31 11.41 -24.32
CA ASP A 416 19.14 11.11 -22.90
C ASP A 416 17.81 11.66 -22.33
N ARG A 417 16.74 11.63 -23.12
CA ARG A 417 15.39 12.03 -22.71
C ARG A 417 14.40 10.88 -22.80
N PHE A 418 13.44 10.86 -21.87
CA PHE A 418 12.23 10.05 -22.04
C PHE A 418 11.48 10.57 -23.24
N PHE A 419 11.12 9.70 -24.18
CA PHE A 419 10.49 10.09 -25.43
C PHE A 419 9.11 9.44 -25.58
N VAL A 420 8.15 10.21 -26.07
CA VAL A 420 6.80 9.76 -26.42
C VAL A 420 6.43 10.34 -27.78
N TYR A 421 6.21 9.49 -28.76
CA TYR A 421 5.63 9.83 -30.04
C TYR A 421 4.11 9.63 -30.02
N VAL A 422 3.39 10.52 -30.70
CA VAL A 422 1.95 10.45 -30.92
C VAL A 422 1.69 10.51 -32.43
N GLY A 423 1.26 9.38 -32.99
CA GLY A 423 0.95 9.26 -34.43
C GLY A 423 -0.44 9.75 -34.81
N LYS A 424 -1.38 9.76 -33.84
CA LYS A 424 -2.77 10.21 -34.04
C LYS A 424 -3.17 11.24 -32.97
N PRO A 425 -2.73 12.50 -33.07
CA PRO A 425 -2.97 13.52 -32.05
C PRO A 425 -4.45 13.74 -31.70
N GLU A 426 -5.36 13.58 -32.67
CA GLU A 426 -6.81 13.67 -32.48
C GLU A 426 -7.37 12.64 -31.48
N SER A 427 -6.67 11.52 -31.27
CA SER A 427 -7.06 10.47 -30.33
C SER A 427 -6.66 10.77 -28.88
N ILE A 428 -5.80 11.77 -28.64
CA ILE A 428 -5.31 12.12 -27.30
C ILE A 428 -6.47 12.52 -26.39
N SER A 429 -7.41 13.35 -26.85
CA SER A 429 -8.53 13.81 -26.02
C SER A 429 -9.40 12.63 -25.56
N ALA A 430 -9.74 11.70 -26.47
CA ALA A 430 -10.45 10.48 -26.14
C ALA A 430 -9.65 9.57 -25.17
N LEU A 431 -8.33 9.49 -25.32
CA LEU A 431 -7.45 8.74 -24.42
C LEU A 431 -7.36 9.39 -23.03
N LEU A 432 -7.34 10.71 -22.95
CA LEU A 432 -7.35 11.46 -21.69
C LEU A 432 -8.72 11.39 -20.99
N ASP A 433 -9.82 11.35 -21.74
CA ASP A 433 -11.17 11.36 -21.18
C ASP A 433 -11.69 9.95 -20.85
N THR A 434 -11.35 8.96 -21.68
CA THR A 434 -11.87 7.58 -21.61
C THR A 434 -10.79 6.58 -21.15
N GLY A 435 -9.54 6.80 -21.57
CA GLY A 435 -8.38 5.96 -21.22
C GLY A 435 -7.72 6.32 -19.89
N ALA A 436 -7.73 7.59 -19.46
CA ALA A 436 -7.17 7.97 -18.16
C ALA A 436 -7.95 7.36 -16.99
N PRO A 437 -9.31 7.28 -17.00
CA PRO A 437 -10.03 6.50 -16.01
C PRO A 437 -9.66 5.02 -16.03
N PHE A 438 -9.36 4.42 -17.19
CA PHE A 438 -8.98 3.01 -17.35
C PHE A 438 -7.56 2.72 -16.83
N ILE A 439 -6.54 3.46 -17.30
CA ILE A 439 -5.15 3.33 -16.85
C ILE A 439 -5.02 3.74 -15.38
N ALA A 440 -5.69 4.82 -14.95
CA ALA A 440 -5.68 5.23 -13.55
C ALA A 440 -6.45 4.27 -12.66
N SER A 441 -7.52 3.60 -13.12
CA SER A 441 -8.21 2.61 -12.27
C SER A 441 -7.47 1.29 -12.18
N ILE A 442 -6.81 0.82 -13.24
CA ILE A 442 -5.81 -0.26 -13.14
C ILE A 442 -4.71 0.17 -12.16
N GLY A 443 -4.20 1.39 -12.27
CA GLY A 443 -3.24 1.98 -11.34
C GLY A 443 -3.74 2.05 -9.89
N THR A 444 -4.96 2.52 -9.62
CA THR A 444 -5.51 2.66 -8.26
C THR A 444 -5.92 1.33 -7.64
N THR A 445 -6.40 0.37 -8.44
CA THR A 445 -6.68 -1.00 -7.97
C THR A 445 -5.39 -1.75 -7.65
N LEU A 446 -4.27 -1.40 -8.29
CA LEU A 446 -2.95 -1.98 -8.02
C LEU A 446 -2.14 -1.25 -6.95
N THR A 447 -2.35 0.06 -6.75
CA THR A 447 -1.60 0.90 -5.78
C THR A 447 -2.39 1.21 -4.50
N GLY A 448 -3.71 0.94 -4.48
CA GLY A 448 -4.59 1.18 -3.33
C GLY A 448 -4.85 2.65 -3.00
N ASN A 449 -4.28 3.60 -3.75
CA ASN A 449 -4.34 5.03 -3.45
C ASN A 449 -5.23 5.80 -4.45
N CYS A 450 -6.26 6.48 -3.95
CA CYS A 450 -7.14 7.35 -4.75
C CYS A 450 -6.79 8.84 -4.60
N LEU A 451 -5.59 9.22 -5.03
CA LEU A 451 -5.13 10.62 -5.03
C LEU A 451 -5.27 11.23 -6.43
N GLN A 452 -5.80 12.45 -6.52
CA GLN A 452 -5.86 13.23 -7.75
C GLN A 452 -4.79 14.34 -7.72
N TYR A 453 -3.82 14.23 -8.63
CA TYR A 453 -2.71 15.19 -8.79
C TYR A 453 -2.96 16.23 -9.88
N ASN A 454 -4.07 16.11 -10.63
CA ASN A 454 -4.44 16.98 -11.76
C ASN A 454 -3.27 17.30 -12.71
N LEU A 455 -2.45 16.29 -13.00
CA LEU A 455 -1.21 16.43 -13.77
C LEU A 455 -1.46 17.12 -15.11
N GLN A 456 -2.51 16.71 -15.82
CA GLN A 456 -2.89 17.31 -17.10
C GLN A 456 -3.11 18.82 -16.98
N SER A 457 -4.02 19.27 -16.11
CA SER A 457 -4.29 20.70 -15.91
C SER A 457 -3.05 21.46 -15.45
N ARG A 458 -2.22 20.84 -14.58
CA ARG A 458 -0.98 21.44 -14.09
C ARG A 458 0.03 21.67 -15.21
N TYR A 459 0.24 20.69 -16.08
CA TYR A 459 1.20 20.80 -17.18
C TYR A 459 0.71 21.69 -18.32
N LEU A 460 -0.59 21.65 -18.64
CA LEU A 460 -1.20 22.60 -19.57
C LEU A 460 -1.02 24.05 -19.08
N ALA A 461 -1.28 24.30 -17.79
CA ALA A 461 -1.05 25.62 -17.21
C ALA A 461 0.42 26.06 -17.28
N ARG A 462 1.37 25.15 -17.03
CA ARG A 462 2.82 25.41 -17.18
C ARG A 462 3.26 25.66 -18.63
N LEU A 463 2.51 25.16 -19.61
CA LEU A 463 2.74 25.44 -21.04
C LEU A 463 1.99 26.69 -21.52
N GLY A 464 1.25 27.38 -20.64
CA GLY A 464 0.41 28.52 -21.02
C GLY A 464 -0.83 28.13 -21.84
N MET A 465 -1.24 26.86 -21.78
CA MET A 465 -2.32 26.28 -22.59
C MET A 465 -3.55 25.96 -21.73
N THR A 466 -4.73 26.02 -22.33
CA THR A 466 -5.99 25.54 -21.72
C THR A 466 -6.44 24.25 -22.40
N ARG A 467 -7.28 23.45 -21.72
CA ARG A 467 -7.82 22.21 -22.31
C ARG A 467 -8.63 22.49 -23.57
N ASP A 468 -9.51 23.47 -23.53
CA ASP A 468 -10.35 23.84 -24.69
C ASP A 468 -9.51 24.24 -25.91
N TRP A 469 -8.40 24.95 -25.69
CA TRP A 469 -7.50 25.32 -26.76
C TRP A 469 -6.78 24.11 -27.35
N VAL A 470 -6.27 23.21 -26.49
CA VAL A 470 -5.63 21.97 -26.95
C VAL A 470 -6.61 21.09 -27.73
N ASP A 471 -7.83 20.91 -27.22
CA ASP A 471 -8.86 20.13 -27.90
C ASP A 471 -9.21 20.73 -29.26
N ALA A 472 -9.35 22.06 -29.35
CA ALA A 472 -9.61 22.74 -30.62
C ALA A 472 -8.47 22.51 -31.63
N VAL A 473 -7.20 22.59 -31.20
CA VAL A 473 -6.04 22.35 -32.08
C VAL A 473 -5.97 20.89 -32.52
N LEU A 474 -6.14 19.93 -31.60
CA LEU A 474 -6.05 18.50 -31.91
C LEU A 474 -7.21 18.03 -32.80
N THR A 475 -8.43 18.48 -32.53
CA THR A 475 -9.63 18.08 -33.31
C THR A 475 -9.73 18.76 -34.67
N SER A 476 -9.10 19.92 -34.85
CA SER A 476 -9.04 20.61 -36.15
C SER A 476 -8.24 19.86 -37.22
N GLY A 477 -7.48 18.82 -36.83
CA GLY A 477 -6.61 18.07 -37.73
C GLY A 477 -5.39 18.87 -38.23
N LEU A 478 -5.04 19.97 -37.54
CA LEU A 478 -3.90 20.82 -37.88
C LEU A 478 -2.55 20.16 -37.57
N THR A 479 -2.51 19.26 -36.60
CA THR A 479 -1.32 18.49 -36.21
C THR A 479 -1.35 17.12 -36.87
N SER A 480 -0.30 16.75 -37.60
CA SER A 480 -0.20 15.40 -38.19
C SER A 480 0.40 14.39 -37.22
N GLU A 481 1.42 14.80 -36.47
CA GLU A 481 2.12 13.97 -35.49
C GLU A 481 2.74 14.86 -34.41
N MET A 482 3.00 14.28 -33.24
CA MET A 482 3.61 14.99 -32.12
C MET A 482 4.64 14.12 -31.41
N ALA A 483 5.60 14.78 -30.74
CA ALA A 483 6.51 14.18 -29.80
C ALA A 483 6.46 14.96 -28.49
N LEU A 484 6.54 14.25 -27.38
CA LEU A 484 6.72 14.77 -26.04
C LEU A 484 7.97 14.14 -25.45
N PHE A 485 8.81 14.93 -24.80
CA PHE A 485 9.95 14.39 -24.08
C PHE A 485 10.24 15.13 -22.78
N ALA A 486 10.88 14.43 -21.85
CA ALA A 486 11.17 14.90 -20.50
C ALA A 486 12.57 14.42 -20.01
N PRO A 487 13.25 15.19 -19.13
CA PRO A 487 14.57 14.86 -18.61
C PRO A 487 14.57 13.79 -17.51
N ASP A 488 13.41 13.49 -16.93
CA ASP A 488 13.18 12.44 -15.93
C ASP A 488 11.69 12.01 -15.91
N LEU A 489 11.34 11.05 -15.04
CA LEU A 489 9.98 10.52 -14.91
C LEU A 489 9.20 11.10 -13.71
N PHE A 490 9.68 12.17 -13.09
CA PHE A 490 9.11 12.70 -11.84
C PHE A 490 7.89 13.60 -12.05
N PHE A 491 6.94 13.17 -12.90
CA PHE A 491 5.76 13.96 -13.25
C PHE A 491 4.90 14.35 -12.06
N ILE A 492 4.83 13.54 -10.99
CA ILE A 492 4.05 13.84 -9.77
C ILE A 492 4.73 14.93 -8.93
N ASP A 493 6.02 14.80 -8.67
CA ASP A 493 6.77 15.80 -7.90
C ASP A 493 7.00 17.08 -8.74
N GLY A 494 7.08 16.94 -10.07
CA GLY A 494 7.25 17.98 -11.07
C GLY A 494 8.52 17.75 -11.92
N THR A 495 8.36 17.66 -13.23
CA THR A 495 9.45 17.60 -14.22
C THR A 495 9.20 18.61 -15.35
N ASP A 496 10.19 18.84 -16.21
CA ASP A 496 10.01 19.68 -17.40
C ASP A 496 9.54 18.87 -18.59
N VAL A 497 8.74 19.49 -19.45
CA VAL A 497 8.15 18.85 -20.62
C VAL A 497 8.40 19.72 -21.83
N THR A 498 8.89 19.09 -22.89
CA THR A 498 9.01 19.70 -24.22
C THR A 498 8.13 18.91 -25.20
N ILE A 499 7.40 19.64 -26.03
CA ILE A 499 6.51 19.14 -27.07
C ILE A 499 7.02 19.66 -28.41
N VAL A 500 7.11 18.76 -29.39
CA VAL A 500 7.34 19.08 -30.79
C VAL A 500 6.14 18.58 -31.57
N ALA A 501 5.51 19.42 -32.39
CA ALA A 501 4.32 19.07 -33.15
C ALA A 501 4.50 19.44 -34.62
N ARG A 502 4.24 18.49 -35.53
CA ARG A 502 4.25 18.76 -36.97
C ARG A 502 2.90 19.29 -37.42
N LEU A 503 2.92 20.44 -38.08
CA LEU A 503 1.74 21.16 -38.53
C LEU A 503 1.48 20.94 -40.00
N ARG A 504 0.25 20.55 -40.36
CA ARG A 504 -0.20 20.48 -41.77
C ARG A 504 -0.33 21.86 -42.40
N GLN A 505 -0.71 22.87 -41.60
CA GLN A 505 -0.95 24.24 -42.05
C GLN A 505 -0.35 25.27 -41.08
N PRO A 506 0.99 25.45 -41.07
CA PRO A 506 1.67 26.35 -40.13
C PRO A 506 1.19 27.81 -40.23
N GLN A 507 0.75 28.24 -41.42
CA GLN A 507 0.26 29.61 -41.64
C GLN A 507 -1.06 29.91 -40.91
N LEU A 508 -1.92 28.91 -40.72
CA LEU A 508 -3.18 29.10 -40.00
C LEU A 508 -2.92 29.28 -38.50
N LEU A 509 -2.02 28.46 -37.95
CA LEU A 509 -1.62 28.58 -36.54
C LEU A 509 -0.93 29.92 -36.26
N ARG A 510 -0.07 30.41 -37.16
CA ARG A 510 0.55 31.75 -37.03
C ARG A 510 -0.50 32.85 -36.90
N LYS A 511 -1.58 32.80 -37.70
CA LYS A 511 -2.69 33.77 -37.61
C LYS A 511 -3.45 33.64 -36.30
N LEU A 512 -3.69 32.42 -35.81
CA LEU A 512 -4.33 32.17 -34.52
C LEU A 512 -3.48 32.67 -33.34
N LEU A 513 -2.17 32.45 -33.39
CA LEU A 513 -1.23 32.91 -32.36
C LEU A 513 -1.08 34.44 -32.37
N ALA A 514 -1.06 35.07 -33.55
CA ALA A 514 -1.07 36.54 -33.65
C ALA A 514 -2.32 37.17 -33.02
N LEU A 515 -3.49 36.51 -33.12
CA LEU A 515 -4.73 36.95 -32.46
C LEU A 515 -4.69 36.79 -30.94
N LEU A 516 -3.82 35.92 -30.40
CA LEU A 516 -3.62 35.68 -28.98
C LEU A 516 -2.50 36.55 -28.37
N GLY A 517 -2.01 37.57 -29.09
CA GLY A 517 -0.94 38.46 -28.63
C GLY A 517 0.48 37.88 -28.79
N ALA A 518 0.62 36.71 -29.42
CA ALA A 518 1.90 36.09 -29.80
C ALA A 518 2.36 36.54 -31.20
N SER A 519 2.23 37.85 -31.49
CA SER A 519 2.54 38.45 -32.79
C SER A 519 4.02 38.43 -33.16
N ASP A 520 4.91 38.23 -32.18
CA ASP A 520 6.38 38.22 -32.30
C ASP A 520 6.98 36.82 -32.57
N LEU A 521 6.18 35.86 -33.08
CA LEU A 521 6.69 34.62 -33.67
C LEU A 521 7.39 34.92 -35.01
N GLY A 522 8.47 35.70 -34.94
CA GLY A 522 9.45 35.82 -36.00
C GLY A 522 10.06 34.46 -36.30
N THR A 523 10.60 34.29 -37.50
CA THR A 523 11.11 33.01 -38.02
C THR A 523 12.22 32.37 -37.17
N GLU A 524 12.86 33.14 -36.26
CA GLU A 524 14.11 32.78 -35.58
C GLU A 524 14.06 32.94 -34.03
N SER A 525 13.06 33.61 -33.44
CA SER A 525 13.03 33.88 -31.98
C SER A 525 12.29 32.80 -31.19
N ILE A 526 12.65 32.64 -29.91
CA ILE A 526 11.86 31.91 -28.91
C ILE A 526 10.94 32.93 -28.24
N LEU A 527 9.63 32.68 -28.25
CA LEU A 527 8.63 33.47 -27.57
C LEU A 527 8.46 33.00 -26.13
N GLU A 528 8.44 33.95 -25.20
CA GLU A 528 8.10 33.70 -23.79
C GLU A 528 6.61 34.02 -23.58
N LEU A 529 5.85 32.99 -23.22
CA LEU A 529 4.43 33.10 -22.92
C LEU A 529 4.26 33.22 -21.40
N PRO A 530 3.64 34.29 -20.89
CA PRO A 530 3.34 34.39 -19.47
C PRO A 530 2.32 33.32 -19.09
N THR A 531 2.59 32.60 -18.00
CA THR A 531 1.70 31.55 -17.50
C THR A 531 1.08 31.95 -16.16
N GLN A 532 -0.07 31.34 -15.84
CA GLN A 532 -0.67 31.48 -14.50
C GLN A 532 0.20 30.83 -13.41
N SER A 533 1.14 29.95 -13.79
CA SER A 533 2.11 29.35 -12.89
C SER A 533 3.31 30.25 -12.56
N GLY A 534 3.40 31.48 -13.08
CA GLY A 534 4.46 32.43 -12.74
C GLY A 534 5.77 32.25 -13.51
N ASP A 535 6.13 31.01 -13.89
CA ASP A 535 7.26 30.74 -14.78
C ASP A 535 6.79 30.82 -16.25
N PRO A 536 7.54 31.46 -17.16
CA PRO A 536 7.14 31.55 -18.56
C PRO A 536 7.19 30.18 -19.24
N ALA A 537 6.25 29.95 -20.16
CA ALA A 537 6.34 28.87 -21.14
C ALA A 537 7.10 29.38 -22.36
N TYR A 538 7.78 28.48 -23.07
CA TYR A 538 8.60 28.85 -24.21
C TYR A 538 8.05 28.22 -25.47
N LEU A 539 7.85 29.03 -26.52
CA LEU A 539 7.29 28.60 -27.80
C LEU A 539 8.22 29.02 -28.96
N ALA A 540 8.43 28.14 -29.93
CA ALA A 540 9.11 28.45 -31.16
C ALA A 540 8.46 27.73 -32.35
N LEU A 541 8.51 28.33 -33.53
CA LEU A 541 8.05 27.72 -34.77
C LEU A 541 9.22 27.72 -35.76
N ARG A 542 9.62 26.53 -36.23
CA ARG A 542 10.66 26.34 -37.26
C ARG A 542 10.07 25.48 -38.36
N ASP A 543 10.11 25.97 -39.59
CA ASP A 543 9.49 25.29 -40.74
C ASP A 543 8.01 24.95 -40.48
N ASP A 544 7.68 23.65 -40.47
CA ASP A 544 6.38 23.07 -40.14
C ASP A 544 6.29 22.52 -38.70
N LEU A 545 7.33 22.69 -37.88
CA LEU A 545 7.43 22.18 -36.50
C LEU A 545 7.19 23.27 -35.45
N LEU A 546 6.19 23.05 -34.60
CA LEU A 546 5.95 23.83 -33.40
C LEU A 546 6.68 23.19 -32.21
N PHE A 547 7.52 23.96 -31.55
CA PHE A 547 8.21 23.59 -30.32
C PHE A 547 7.58 24.34 -29.15
N ALA A 548 7.19 23.64 -28.10
CA ALA A 548 6.70 24.22 -26.86
C ALA A 548 7.40 23.56 -25.65
N SER A 549 7.84 24.32 -24.65
CA SER A 549 8.49 23.74 -23.48
C SER A 549 8.18 24.53 -22.21
N THR A 550 8.22 23.83 -21.07
CA THR A 550 8.24 24.48 -19.75
C THR A 550 9.62 24.99 -19.34
N HIS A 551 10.68 24.68 -20.10
CA HIS A 551 12.06 25.07 -19.78
C HIS A 551 12.83 25.54 -21.03
N ARG A 552 13.42 26.74 -20.96
CA ARG A 552 14.10 27.39 -22.10
C ARG A 552 15.25 26.56 -22.67
N GLY A 553 16.06 25.97 -21.78
CA GLY A 553 17.23 25.18 -22.18
C GLY A 553 16.85 23.89 -22.90
N GLU A 554 15.73 23.27 -22.52
CA GLU A 554 15.24 22.04 -23.19
C GLU A 554 14.67 22.36 -24.57
N LEU A 555 13.96 23.49 -24.70
CA LEU A 555 13.50 24.00 -26.00
C LEU A 555 14.68 24.31 -26.93
N GLN A 556 15.71 24.99 -26.42
CA GLN A 556 16.87 25.38 -27.21
C GLN A 556 17.62 24.14 -27.73
N GLN A 557 17.83 23.11 -26.91
CA GLN A 557 18.44 21.86 -27.35
C GLN A 557 17.66 21.21 -28.50
N ALA A 558 16.32 21.22 -28.44
CA ALA A 558 15.48 20.68 -29.50
C ALA A 558 15.65 21.44 -30.83
N ILE A 559 15.70 22.77 -30.75
CA ILE A 559 15.89 23.66 -31.90
C ILE A 559 17.29 23.48 -32.50
N ASP A 560 18.31 23.36 -31.64
CA ASP A 560 19.71 23.17 -32.07
C ASP A 560 19.87 21.83 -32.80
N LEU A 561 19.25 20.77 -32.29
CA LEU A 561 19.21 19.46 -32.96
C LEU A 561 18.51 19.55 -34.32
N HIS A 562 17.37 20.24 -34.41
CA HIS A 562 16.70 20.48 -35.70
C HIS A 562 17.61 21.21 -36.69
N ALA A 563 18.28 22.28 -36.25
CA ALA A 563 19.20 23.06 -37.07
C ALA A 563 20.42 22.25 -37.56
N GLN A 564 20.86 21.26 -36.77
CA GLN A 564 21.95 20.33 -37.13
C GLN A 564 21.46 19.10 -37.89
N HIS A 565 20.24 19.14 -38.44
CA HIS A 565 19.61 18.02 -39.14
C HIS A 565 19.55 16.74 -38.30
N GLY A 566 19.46 16.85 -36.97
CA GLY A 566 19.37 15.73 -36.03
C GLY A 566 20.69 15.01 -35.76
N ALA A 567 21.85 15.60 -36.06
CA ALA A 567 23.12 15.06 -35.56
C ALA A 567 23.07 14.91 -34.03
N ASP A 568 23.58 13.79 -33.51
CA ASP A 568 23.58 13.44 -32.08
C ASP A 568 22.20 13.35 -31.39
N SER A 569 21.11 13.35 -32.16
CA SER A 569 19.75 13.17 -31.64
C SER A 569 19.43 11.71 -31.30
N LEU A 570 18.35 11.51 -30.53
CA LEU A 570 17.73 10.21 -30.33
C LEU A 570 17.41 9.54 -31.68
N GLY A 571 16.81 10.28 -32.61
CA GLY A 571 16.45 9.82 -33.95
C GLY A 571 17.64 9.32 -34.79
N ALA A 572 18.83 9.89 -34.59
CA ALA A 572 20.05 9.46 -35.29
C ALA A 572 20.78 8.30 -34.60
N SER A 573 20.50 8.04 -33.32
CA SER A 573 21.20 7.03 -32.53
C SER A 573 21.01 5.62 -33.11
N ALA A 574 22.10 4.83 -33.18
CA ALA A 574 22.06 3.45 -33.66
C ALA A 574 21.11 2.58 -32.82
N GLU A 575 21.10 2.81 -31.51
CA GLU A 575 20.19 2.18 -30.57
C GLU A 575 18.72 2.37 -30.98
N PHE A 576 18.27 3.61 -31.16
CA PHE A 576 16.87 3.88 -31.48
C PHE A 576 16.49 3.35 -32.86
N ARG A 577 17.39 3.50 -33.86
CA ARG A 577 17.18 2.95 -35.21
C ARG A 577 17.01 1.43 -35.17
N TYR A 578 17.79 0.73 -34.34
CA TYR A 578 17.64 -0.71 -34.12
C TYR A 578 16.35 -1.04 -33.37
N MET A 579 16.00 -0.30 -32.31
CA MET A 579 14.75 -0.54 -31.57
C MET A 579 13.50 -0.34 -32.43
N LEU A 580 13.55 0.57 -33.40
CA LEU A 580 12.49 0.73 -34.40
C LEU A 580 12.41 -0.44 -35.41
N THR A 581 13.44 -1.28 -35.58
CA THR A 581 13.29 -2.53 -36.34
C THR A 581 12.60 -3.60 -35.52
N GLN A 582 12.81 -3.59 -34.20
CA GLN A 582 12.21 -4.57 -33.27
C GLN A 582 10.75 -4.26 -32.93
N LEU A 583 10.43 -2.98 -32.74
CA LEU A 583 9.07 -2.50 -32.51
C LEU A 583 8.83 -1.28 -33.41
N PRO A 584 8.43 -1.48 -34.69
CA PRO A 584 8.27 -0.39 -35.64
C PRO A 584 7.06 0.49 -35.33
N VAL A 585 7.12 1.77 -35.70
CA VAL A 585 5.95 2.64 -35.75
C VAL A 585 5.21 2.39 -37.07
N ASN A 586 3.88 2.24 -37.03
CA ASN A 586 3.04 1.98 -38.20
C ASN A 586 1.78 2.88 -38.21
N GLU A 587 0.89 2.70 -39.19
CA GLU A 587 -0.33 3.50 -39.34
C GLU A 587 -1.37 3.26 -38.22
N GLU A 588 -1.29 2.13 -37.52
CA GLU A 588 -2.17 1.79 -36.39
C GLU A 588 -1.67 2.41 -35.08
N THR A 589 -0.39 2.80 -35.03
CA THR A 589 0.25 3.37 -33.84
C THR A 589 -0.38 4.68 -33.42
N ARG A 590 -0.99 4.67 -32.24
CA ARG A 590 -1.47 5.88 -31.55
C ARG A 590 -0.36 6.53 -30.74
N LEU A 591 0.36 5.72 -29.96
CA LEU A 591 1.43 6.17 -29.06
C LEU A 591 2.64 5.24 -29.14
N TYR A 592 3.84 5.81 -29.06
CA TYR A 592 5.09 5.06 -28.91
C TYR A 592 5.98 5.72 -27.88
N ALA A 593 6.25 5.07 -26.76
CA ALA A 593 7.12 5.57 -25.69
C ALA A 593 8.47 4.83 -25.70
N TYR A 594 9.54 5.56 -25.45
CA TYR A 594 10.90 5.04 -25.51
C TYR A 594 11.77 5.56 -24.37
N LEU A 595 12.51 4.65 -23.75
CA LEU A 595 13.52 4.93 -22.74
C LEU A 595 14.85 4.39 -23.25
N SER A 596 15.74 5.29 -23.68
CA SER A 596 17.05 4.97 -24.25
C SER A 596 18.07 4.58 -23.17
N ASP A 597 19.15 3.88 -23.55
CA ASP A 597 20.30 3.61 -22.66
C ASP A 597 20.86 4.90 -22.04
N PRO A 598 21.13 5.99 -22.80
CA PRO A 598 21.55 7.27 -22.22
C PRO A 598 20.55 7.84 -21.20
N PHE A 599 19.24 7.70 -21.43
CA PHE A 599 18.22 8.16 -20.48
C PHE A 599 18.21 7.34 -19.19
N VAL A 600 18.28 6.01 -19.29
CA VAL A 600 18.35 5.12 -18.11
C VAL A 600 19.61 5.42 -17.30
N ARG A 601 20.77 5.58 -17.96
CA ARG A 601 22.04 5.97 -17.30
C ARG A 601 21.94 7.30 -16.59
N ARG A 602 21.27 8.27 -17.20
CA ARG A 602 20.98 9.57 -16.57
C ARG A 602 20.15 9.39 -15.31
N LEU A 603 19.06 8.62 -15.37
CA LEU A 603 18.14 8.38 -14.25
C LEU A 603 18.82 7.72 -13.05
N VAL A 604 19.76 6.80 -13.29
CA VAL A 604 20.57 6.14 -12.24
C VAL A 604 21.88 6.88 -11.92
N GLY A 605 22.13 8.00 -12.61
CA GLY A 605 23.33 8.82 -12.46
C GLY A 605 23.36 9.61 -11.15
N PRO A 606 24.55 10.11 -10.74
CA PRO A 606 24.72 10.78 -9.46
C PRO A 606 23.87 12.05 -9.34
N ARG A 607 23.81 12.87 -10.40
CA ARG A 607 23.05 14.13 -10.43
C ARG A 607 21.56 13.90 -10.19
N VAL A 608 20.95 12.95 -10.89
CA VAL A 608 19.51 12.66 -10.74
C VAL A 608 19.23 11.98 -9.40
N LYS A 609 19.99 10.96 -9.01
CA LYS A 609 19.71 10.21 -7.77
C LYS A 609 19.90 11.03 -6.50
N ILE A 610 20.96 11.82 -6.42
CA ILE A 610 21.22 12.69 -5.26
C ILE A 610 20.25 13.87 -5.29
N GLY A 611 19.98 14.47 -6.45
CA GLY A 611 18.99 15.54 -6.61
C GLY A 611 17.58 15.11 -6.21
N GLN A 612 17.13 13.93 -6.67
CA GLN A 612 15.86 13.33 -6.28
C GLN A 612 15.79 13.16 -4.76
N ARG A 613 16.85 12.63 -4.12
CA ARG A 613 16.93 12.49 -2.66
C ARG A 613 16.77 13.82 -1.93
N ARG A 614 17.56 14.83 -2.28
CA ARG A 614 17.46 16.16 -1.65
C ARG A 614 16.05 16.74 -1.78
N ARG A 615 15.44 16.59 -2.96
CA ARG A 615 14.07 17.04 -3.23
C ARG A 615 13.03 16.32 -2.36
N VAL A 616 13.09 14.99 -2.23
CA VAL A 616 12.15 14.22 -1.40
C VAL A 616 12.31 14.55 0.09
N ILE A 617 13.53 14.78 0.58
CA ILE A 617 13.76 15.23 1.96
C ILE A 617 13.16 16.62 2.17
N ALA A 618 13.37 17.55 1.22
CA ALA A 618 12.77 18.87 1.28
C ALA A 618 11.24 18.80 1.26
N LYS A 619 10.66 17.94 0.40
CA LYS A 619 9.22 17.67 0.35
C LYS A 619 8.69 17.19 1.71
N ALA A 620 9.30 16.16 2.31
CA ALA A 620 8.87 15.65 3.61
C ALA A 620 8.95 16.72 4.72
N LYS A 621 10.01 17.54 4.73
CA LYS A 621 10.14 18.68 5.65
C LYS A 621 9.01 19.71 5.44
N MET A 622 8.69 20.04 4.18
CA MET A 622 7.60 20.96 3.86
C MET A 622 6.23 20.39 4.23
N GLU A 623 5.98 19.09 4.02
CA GLU A 623 4.74 18.42 4.40
C GLU A 623 4.53 18.43 5.92
N ALA A 624 5.59 18.16 6.68
CA ALA A 624 5.57 18.21 8.15
C ALA A 624 5.35 19.64 8.66
N LEU A 625 6.06 20.63 8.09
CA LEU A 625 5.87 22.04 8.45
C LEU A 625 4.48 22.55 8.09
N THR A 626 3.94 22.14 6.93
CA THR A 626 2.56 22.47 6.52
C THR A 626 1.55 21.87 7.50
N ALA A 627 1.77 20.65 7.98
CA ALA A 627 0.95 20.07 9.03
C ALA A 627 1.02 20.88 10.33
N GLN A 628 2.20 21.36 10.75
CA GLN A 628 2.32 22.21 11.94
C GLN A 628 1.65 23.57 11.78
N VAL A 629 1.70 24.18 10.59
CA VAL A 629 0.92 25.38 10.25
C VAL A 629 -0.58 25.13 10.42
N LEU A 630 -1.08 23.97 9.97
CA LEU A 630 -2.49 23.59 10.15
C LEU A 630 -2.85 23.35 11.62
N LEU A 631 -1.93 22.81 12.43
CA LEU A 631 -2.14 22.64 13.87
C LEU A 631 -2.22 23.99 14.60
N ALA A 632 -1.33 24.93 14.26
CA ALA A 632 -1.36 26.28 14.80
C ALA A 632 -2.68 27.01 14.44
N ARG A 633 -3.19 26.81 13.22
CA ARG A 633 -4.51 27.33 12.82
C ARG A 633 -5.66 26.72 13.63
N LEU A 634 -5.60 25.42 13.89
CA LEU A 634 -6.57 24.73 14.73
C LEU A 634 -6.57 25.32 16.14
N ASP A 635 -5.39 25.61 16.71
CA ASP A 635 -5.23 26.20 18.05
C ASP A 635 -5.52 27.72 18.10
N GLY A 636 -5.95 28.31 16.98
CA GLY A 636 -6.46 29.69 16.93
C GLY A 636 -5.47 30.73 16.42
N HIS A 637 -4.25 30.33 16.06
CA HIS A 637 -3.31 31.21 15.38
C HIS A 637 -3.71 31.31 13.91
N ALA A 638 -4.57 32.28 13.60
CA ALA A 638 -5.24 32.38 12.28
C ALA A 638 -4.25 32.53 11.10
N LYS A 639 -3.02 33.02 11.34
CA LYS A 639 -1.99 33.27 10.33
C LYS A 639 -0.58 33.15 10.93
N PRO A 640 -0.07 31.93 11.21
CA PRO A 640 1.35 31.81 11.53
C PRO A 640 2.12 32.16 10.27
N ASP A 641 2.79 33.32 10.26
CA ASP A 641 3.46 33.87 9.08
C ASP A 641 4.99 33.72 9.13
N SER A 642 5.49 33.10 10.20
CA SER A 642 6.91 32.82 10.35
C SER A 642 7.20 31.53 11.12
N LEU A 643 8.40 30.98 10.89
CA LEU A 643 8.90 29.84 11.67
C LEU A 643 9.11 30.20 13.14
N SER A 644 9.53 31.44 13.42
CA SER A 644 9.76 31.93 14.78
C SER A 644 8.47 31.92 15.60
N GLU A 645 7.33 32.27 15.01
CA GLU A 645 6.03 32.17 15.67
C GLU A 645 5.64 30.72 15.98
N LEU A 646 5.91 29.78 15.08
CA LEU A 646 5.62 28.35 15.30
C LEU A 646 6.50 27.76 16.41
N VAL A 647 7.76 28.22 16.54
CA VAL A 647 8.64 27.84 17.67
C VAL A 647 8.16 28.49 18.97
N ALA A 648 7.84 29.80 18.95
CA ALA A 648 7.39 30.53 20.13
C ALA A 648 6.07 29.98 20.69
N SER A 649 5.14 29.59 19.82
CA SER A 649 3.86 28.96 20.18
C SER A 649 3.98 27.47 20.53
N GLY A 650 5.17 26.87 20.43
CA GLY A 650 5.42 25.48 20.83
C GLY A 650 4.94 24.41 19.83
N HIS A 651 4.62 24.79 18.59
CA HIS A 651 4.27 23.87 17.50
C HIS A 651 5.50 23.26 16.82
N LEU A 652 6.67 23.90 16.96
CA LEU A 652 7.96 23.38 16.55
C LEU A 652 8.93 23.28 17.76
N PRO A 653 9.83 22.29 17.79
CA PRO A 653 10.80 22.16 18.87
C PRO A 653 11.81 23.31 18.88
N GLN A 654 12.34 23.65 20.05
CA GLN A 654 13.44 24.61 20.18
C GLN A 654 14.68 24.10 19.42
N GLY A 655 15.25 24.94 18.55
CA GLY A 655 16.41 24.59 17.72
C GLY A 655 16.08 23.83 16.43
N TRP A 656 14.82 23.84 15.96
CA TRP A 656 14.46 23.31 14.65
C TRP A 656 15.31 24.00 13.56
N GLN A 657 16.03 23.21 12.74
CA GLN A 657 16.94 23.76 11.73
C GLN A 657 16.16 24.46 10.62
N HIS A 658 16.28 25.79 10.56
CA HIS A 658 15.52 26.67 9.67
C HIS A 658 16.06 26.73 8.24
N ASP A 659 17.25 26.17 7.99
CA ASP A 659 18.01 26.44 6.78
C ASP A 659 17.17 26.09 5.54
N ASN A 660 16.83 27.13 4.77
CA ASN A 660 16.17 27.08 3.47
C ASN A 660 14.65 26.80 3.46
N MET A 661 13.90 27.14 4.53
CA MET A 661 12.43 27.05 4.57
C MET A 661 11.75 28.35 5.03
N LEU A 662 10.60 28.67 4.44
CA LEU A 662 9.80 29.87 4.71
C LEU A 662 8.31 29.50 4.82
N VAL A 663 7.58 30.19 5.69
CA VAL A 663 6.12 30.12 5.78
C VAL A 663 5.59 31.45 5.27
N GLY A 664 4.75 31.44 4.23
CA GLY A 664 4.10 32.66 3.75
C GLY A 664 2.90 33.05 4.61
N ALA A 665 2.47 34.31 4.54
CA ALA A 665 1.30 34.83 5.27
C ALA A 665 -0.03 34.10 4.95
N ASN A 666 -0.09 33.36 3.84
CA ASN A 666 -1.21 32.49 3.46
C ASN A 666 -1.05 31.04 3.97
N GLY A 667 -0.06 30.79 4.86
CA GLY A 667 0.37 29.49 5.37
C GLY A 667 0.94 28.53 4.33
N LEU A 668 1.27 29.00 3.12
CA LEU A 668 1.98 28.19 2.14
C LEU A 668 3.44 28.08 2.57
N VAL A 669 3.92 26.84 2.72
CA VAL A 669 5.32 26.55 3.00
C VAL A 669 6.11 26.56 1.69
N ARG A 670 7.29 27.16 1.73
CA ARG A 670 8.24 27.21 0.62
C ARG A 670 9.63 26.79 1.08
N SER A 671 10.31 26.03 0.24
CA SER A 671 11.75 25.84 0.28
C SER A 671 12.43 26.89 -0.59
N GLU A 672 13.54 27.45 -0.12
CA GLU A 672 14.36 28.38 -0.92
C GLU A 672 14.86 27.73 -2.23
N HIS A 673 15.20 26.45 -2.15
CA HIS A 673 15.74 25.68 -3.28
C HIS A 673 14.62 25.17 -4.17
N TYR A 674 13.57 24.59 -3.59
CA TYR A 674 12.55 23.84 -4.31
C TYR A 674 11.18 24.52 -4.42
N ASP A 675 11.01 25.76 -3.96
CA ASP A 675 9.71 26.46 -3.86
C ASP A 675 8.65 25.67 -3.07
N SER A 676 7.41 25.57 -3.52
CA SER A 676 6.29 25.04 -2.72
C SER A 676 5.89 23.61 -3.14
N LEU A 677 5.21 22.86 -2.26
CA LEU A 677 4.75 21.49 -2.57
C LEU A 677 3.93 21.37 -3.88
N PRO A 678 2.98 22.27 -4.20
CA PRO A 678 2.24 22.20 -5.46
C PRO A 678 3.07 22.53 -6.71
N ARG A 679 4.20 23.22 -6.52
CA ARG A 679 5.04 23.80 -7.57
C ARG A 679 6.50 23.61 -7.22
N MET A 680 6.91 22.37 -7.01
CA MET A 680 8.31 22.11 -6.71
C MET A 680 9.15 22.37 -7.95
N ARG A 681 10.24 23.14 -7.82
CA ARG A 681 11.22 23.32 -8.89
C ARG A 681 11.75 21.97 -9.38
N THR A 682 11.99 21.87 -10.68
CA THR A 682 12.43 20.62 -11.31
C THR A 682 13.90 20.35 -10.99
N LEU A 683 14.40 19.16 -11.34
CA LEU A 683 15.83 18.88 -11.17
C LEU A 683 16.73 19.77 -12.05
N PRO A 684 16.37 20.07 -13.31
CA PRO A 684 17.08 21.08 -14.11
C PRO A 684 17.14 22.47 -13.47
N ASP A 685 16.06 22.92 -12.80
CA ASP A 685 16.00 24.24 -12.14
C ASP A 685 16.89 24.35 -10.89
N VAL A 686 17.28 23.22 -10.30
CA VAL A 686 18.11 23.15 -9.09
C VAL A 686 19.37 22.34 -9.38
N PRO A 687 20.33 22.91 -10.13
CA PRO A 687 21.53 22.19 -10.54
C PRO A 687 22.34 21.74 -9.33
N LEU A 688 22.86 20.51 -9.41
CA LEU A 688 23.66 19.90 -8.36
C LEU A 688 25.12 19.85 -8.82
N ASP A 689 25.97 20.72 -8.28
CA ASP A 689 27.40 20.73 -8.60
C ASP A 689 28.25 20.03 -7.53
N ASN A 690 27.93 20.23 -6.25
CA ASN A 690 28.66 19.65 -5.13
C ASN A 690 27.77 18.80 -4.22
N VAL A 691 28.35 17.72 -3.70
CA VAL A 691 27.70 16.75 -2.80
C VAL A 691 28.48 16.58 -1.50
N THR A 692 27.77 16.14 -0.46
CA THR A 692 28.39 15.84 0.84
C THR A 692 29.12 14.49 0.79
N PRO A 693 30.11 14.25 1.67
CA PRO A 693 30.76 12.95 1.78
C PRO A 693 29.79 11.79 2.06
N ALA A 694 28.75 12.02 2.86
CA ALA A 694 27.72 11.02 3.15
C ALA A 694 26.86 10.70 1.92
N GLU A 695 26.49 11.69 1.12
CA GLU A 695 25.76 11.47 -0.15
C GLU A 695 26.62 10.74 -1.18
N ALA A 696 27.90 11.11 -1.30
CA ALA A 696 28.84 10.44 -2.18
C ALA A 696 29.00 8.96 -1.81
N GLU A 697 29.14 8.66 -0.51
CA GLU A 697 29.26 7.29 -0.03
C GLU A 697 27.98 6.48 -0.23
N ALA A 698 26.82 7.07 0.05
CA ALA A 698 25.53 6.44 -0.24
C ALA A 698 25.35 6.15 -1.73
N TYR A 699 25.78 7.06 -2.61
CA TYR A 699 25.75 6.83 -4.05
C TYR A 699 26.71 5.71 -4.48
N ARG A 700 27.93 5.66 -3.93
CA ARG A 700 28.88 4.55 -4.21
C ARG A 700 28.31 3.21 -3.79
N ALA A 701 27.74 3.12 -2.59
CA ALA A 701 27.08 1.91 -2.11
C ALA A 701 25.88 1.52 -2.99
N TYR A 702 25.10 2.50 -3.46
CA TYR A 702 24.03 2.27 -4.43
C TYR A 702 24.58 1.71 -5.75
N VAL A 703 25.62 2.30 -6.32
CA VAL A 703 26.25 1.82 -7.57
C VAL A 703 26.83 0.42 -7.39
N GLU A 704 27.45 0.12 -6.25
CA GLU A 704 27.98 -1.21 -5.95
C GLU A 704 26.85 -2.25 -5.91
N ASN A 705 25.75 -1.95 -5.20
CA ASN A 705 24.59 -2.82 -5.15
C ASN A 705 23.94 -2.98 -6.52
N TYR A 706 23.76 -1.88 -7.26
CA TYR A 706 23.23 -1.88 -8.62
C TYR A 706 24.09 -2.78 -9.53
N SER A 707 25.40 -2.61 -9.50
CA SER A 707 26.34 -3.36 -10.35
C SER A 707 26.45 -4.85 -9.98
N ARG A 708 26.04 -5.26 -8.77
CA ARG A 708 25.95 -6.69 -8.41
C ARG A 708 24.86 -7.40 -9.20
N TYR A 709 23.76 -6.70 -9.48
CA TYR A 709 22.60 -7.19 -10.25
C TYR A 709 22.76 -6.93 -11.76
N TRP A 710 23.35 -5.80 -12.16
CA TRP A 710 23.51 -5.38 -13.55
C TRP A 710 24.98 -5.51 -14.00
N ARG A 711 25.34 -6.65 -14.61
CA ARG A 711 26.75 -6.98 -14.90
C ARG A 711 27.20 -6.77 -16.35
N ARG A 712 26.28 -6.70 -17.32
CA ARG A 712 26.63 -6.73 -18.76
C ARG A 712 26.20 -5.51 -19.57
N PHE A 713 24.89 -5.20 -19.64
CA PHE A 713 24.36 -4.07 -20.42
C PHE A 713 23.19 -3.35 -19.71
N PHE A 714 22.78 -2.20 -20.26
CA PHE A 714 21.56 -1.48 -19.90
C PHE A 714 20.53 -1.67 -21.02
N ASP A 715 19.28 -1.85 -20.62
CA ASP A 715 18.21 -2.37 -21.49
C ASP A 715 17.27 -1.22 -21.91
N PRO A 716 17.30 -0.75 -23.18
CA PRO A 716 16.29 0.19 -23.65
C PRO A 716 14.90 -0.44 -23.65
N ILE A 717 13.90 0.42 -23.45
CA ILE A 717 12.50 0.01 -23.32
C ILE A 717 11.70 0.73 -24.40
N ALA A 718 11.02 -0.04 -25.26
CA ALA A 718 10.08 0.46 -26.23
C ALA A 718 8.65 -0.03 -25.90
N ILE A 719 7.69 0.89 -25.92
CA ILE A 719 6.29 0.62 -25.65
C ILE A 719 5.47 1.22 -26.79
N ARG A 720 4.60 0.44 -27.42
CA ARG A 720 3.73 0.88 -28.52
C ARG A 720 2.27 0.58 -28.18
N LEU A 721 1.39 1.55 -28.42
CA LEU A 721 -0.06 1.39 -28.30
C LEU A 721 -0.71 1.55 -29.68
N ASP A 722 -1.35 0.49 -30.15
CA ASP A 722 -2.01 0.42 -31.45
C ASP A 722 -3.53 0.32 -31.32
N GLU A 723 -4.22 0.77 -32.37
CA GLU A 723 -5.64 0.53 -32.60
C GLU A 723 -5.82 -0.59 -33.63
N VAL A 724 -6.06 -1.80 -33.14
CA VAL A 724 -6.12 -3.02 -33.97
C VAL A 724 -7.55 -3.29 -34.47
N GLY A 725 -8.55 -2.59 -33.91
CA GLY A 725 -9.95 -2.62 -34.32
C GLY A 725 -10.78 -1.55 -33.62
N SER A 726 -12.06 -1.39 -33.99
CA SER A 726 -12.95 -0.32 -33.49
C SER A 726 -13.05 -0.26 -31.96
N ASP A 727 -12.94 -1.42 -31.30
CA ASP A 727 -13.07 -1.58 -29.84
C ASP A 727 -11.91 -2.40 -29.24
N GLN A 728 -10.77 -2.44 -29.94
CA GLN A 728 -9.59 -3.21 -29.55
C GLN A 728 -8.32 -2.35 -29.56
N LEU A 729 -7.61 -2.39 -28.44
CA LEU A 729 -6.31 -1.76 -28.29
C LEU A 729 -5.26 -2.82 -27.95
N GLU A 730 -4.07 -2.64 -28.47
CA GLU A 730 -2.90 -3.47 -28.16
C GLU A 730 -1.77 -2.60 -27.62
N LEU A 731 -1.27 -2.97 -26.43
CA LEU A 731 -0.04 -2.42 -25.86
C LEU A 731 1.08 -3.46 -26.03
N SER A 732 2.02 -3.19 -26.93
CA SER A 732 3.21 -4.02 -27.13
C SER A 732 4.38 -3.40 -26.36
N THR A 733 5.11 -4.20 -25.59
CA THR A 733 6.33 -3.79 -24.88
C THR A 733 7.48 -4.69 -25.31
N PHE A 734 8.57 -4.07 -25.75
CA PHE A 734 9.79 -4.75 -26.12
C PHE A 734 10.95 -4.21 -25.29
N ILE A 735 11.66 -5.12 -24.63
CA ILE A 735 12.77 -4.83 -23.74
C ILE A 735 13.92 -5.72 -24.20
N LEU A 736 15.03 -5.13 -24.64
CA LEU A 736 16.26 -5.92 -24.85
C LEU A 736 16.72 -6.42 -23.48
N PRO A 737 16.95 -7.71 -23.22
CA PRO A 737 17.35 -8.16 -21.90
C PRO A 737 18.85 -8.01 -21.73
N LEU A 738 19.26 -7.78 -20.49
CA LEU A 738 20.09 -8.67 -19.68
C LEU A 738 19.78 -8.46 -18.19
N VAL A 739 18.52 -8.69 -17.81
CA VAL A 739 18.11 -8.76 -16.42
C VAL A 739 18.64 -10.06 -15.80
N ASP A 740 19.73 -10.00 -15.03
CA ASP A 740 20.18 -11.10 -14.16
C ASP A 740 19.29 -11.17 -12.90
N ASN A 741 17.97 -11.31 -13.10
CA ASN A 741 16.96 -11.40 -12.06
C ASN A 741 16.53 -12.85 -11.90
N SER A 742 16.48 -13.33 -10.66
CA SER A 742 16.10 -14.70 -10.32
C SER A 742 14.72 -15.11 -10.87
N ILE A 743 13.78 -14.17 -11.01
CA ILE A 743 12.45 -14.43 -11.56
C ILE A 743 12.49 -14.57 -13.08
N TYR A 744 13.15 -13.65 -13.79
CA TYR A 744 13.24 -13.67 -15.25
C TYR A 744 14.16 -14.79 -15.75
N ASN A 745 15.32 -15.01 -15.13
CA ASN A 745 16.16 -16.17 -15.38
C ASN A 745 15.39 -17.47 -15.09
N GLY A 746 14.57 -17.49 -14.03
CA GLY A 746 13.66 -18.59 -13.74
C GLY A 746 12.71 -18.87 -14.91
N LEU A 747 12.00 -17.86 -15.40
CA LEU A 747 11.09 -17.99 -16.53
C LEU A 747 11.83 -18.36 -17.83
N GLN A 748 12.94 -17.70 -18.16
CA GLN A 748 13.74 -17.98 -19.36
C GLN A 748 14.32 -19.41 -19.36
N MET A 749 14.74 -19.91 -18.19
CA MET A 749 15.21 -21.30 -18.03
C MET A 749 14.11 -22.32 -18.28
N PHE A 750 12.86 -22.01 -17.92
CA PHE A 750 11.75 -22.97 -17.99
C PHE A 750 10.87 -22.84 -19.23
N MET A 751 10.81 -21.67 -19.87
CA MET A 751 9.90 -21.39 -20.98
C MET A 751 10.60 -21.42 -22.35
N ALA A 752 9.85 -21.73 -23.40
CA ALA A 752 10.34 -21.78 -24.77
C ALA A 752 10.88 -20.42 -25.27
N HIS A 753 11.92 -20.49 -26.09
CA HIS A 753 12.53 -19.38 -26.80
C HIS A 753 11.95 -19.26 -28.22
N GLN A 754 12.13 -18.12 -28.89
CA GLN A 754 11.73 -17.93 -30.28
C GLN A 754 12.36 -18.98 -31.22
N ASP A 755 13.62 -19.32 -31.02
CA ASP A 755 14.36 -20.29 -31.85
C ASP A 755 13.91 -21.73 -31.68
N ASP A 756 13.17 -22.04 -30.61
CA ASP A 756 12.59 -23.36 -30.42
C ASP A 756 11.51 -23.66 -31.48
N GLN A 757 11.09 -22.65 -32.27
CA GLN A 757 10.12 -22.72 -33.37
C GLN A 757 8.82 -23.49 -33.04
N THR A 758 8.49 -23.56 -31.77
CA THR A 758 7.33 -24.27 -31.23
C THR A 758 6.23 -23.26 -30.98
N ALA A 759 5.25 -23.19 -31.88
CA ALA A 759 4.10 -22.31 -31.68
C ALA A 759 3.33 -22.70 -30.41
N LEU A 760 2.90 -21.71 -29.63
CA LEU A 760 2.02 -21.95 -28.48
C LEU A 760 0.61 -22.26 -28.99
N ARG A 761 0.20 -23.52 -28.89
CA ARG A 761 -1.12 -23.99 -29.31
C ARG A 761 -2.09 -23.94 -28.14
N VAL A 762 -2.94 -22.93 -28.12
CA VAL A 762 -3.85 -22.66 -27.01
C VAL A 762 -5.20 -23.36 -27.25
N PRO A 763 -5.64 -24.26 -26.36
CA PRO A 763 -6.95 -24.88 -26.45
C PRO A 763 -8.03 -23.84 -26.13
N ILE A 764 -9.06 -23.78 -26.96
CA ILE A 764 -10.29 -23.03 -26.69
C ILE A 764 -11.21 -23.96 -25.93
N VAL A 765 -11.60 -23.56 -24.72
CA VAL A 765 -12.37 -24.39 -23.78
C VAL A 765 -13.77 -23.80 -23.59
N GLU A 766 -14.79 -24.65 -23.62
CA GLU A 766 -16.17 -24.31 -23.28
C GLU A 766 -16.60 -25.00 -21.98
N PRO A 767 -17.31 -24.33 -21.05
CA PRO A 767 -17.64 -22.90 -21.08
C PRO A 767 -16.38 -22.03 -20.97
N THR A 768 -16.43 -20.79 -21.48
CA THR A 768 -15.27 -19.91 -21.49
C THR A 768 -14.68 -19.76 -20.08
N PRO A 769 -13.39 -20.07 -19.87
CA PRO A 769 -12.77 -19.90 -18.57
C PRO A 769 -12.67 -18.42 -18.21
N VAL A 770 -12.83 -18.12 -16.92
CA VAL A 770 -12.63 -16.78 -16.37
C VAL A 770 -11.16 -16.38 -16.46
N LEU A 771 -10.28 -17.36 -16.27
CA LEU A 771 -8.83 -17.21 -16.40
C LEU A 771 -8.26 -18.44 -17.09
N GLN A 772 -7.41 -18.23 -18.09
CA GLN A 772 -6.66 -19.30 -18.75
C GLN A 772 -5.20 -18.90 -18.86
N PHE A 773 -4.32 -19.74 -18.32
CA PHE A 773 -2.88 -19.62 -18.48
C PHE A 773 -2.39 -20.72 -19.42
N SER A 774 -1.50 -20.41 -20.35
CA SER A 774 -0.92 -21.32 -21.33
C SER A 774 0.56 -21.03 -21.46
N ALA A 775 1.40 -22.06 -21.51
CA ALA A 775 2.84 -21.89 -21.67
C ALA A 775 3.48 -23.06 -22.42
N ASN A 776 4.52 -22.77 -23.20
CA ASN A 776 5.43 -23.78 -23.72
C ASN A 776 6.62 -23.92 -22.78
N LEU A 777 6.83 -25.14 -22.30
CA LEU A 777 7.89 -25.51 -21.37
C LEU A 777 9.06 -26.19 -22.10
N LYS A 778 10.29 -25.85 -21.68
CA LYS A 778 11.52 -26.53 -22.12
C LYS A 778 11.65 -27.90 -21.45
N ASP A 779 12.43 -28.80 -22.05
CA ASP A 779 12.73 -30.13 -21.47
C ASP A 779 13.28 -30.06 -20.04
N MET A 780 14.10 -29.04 -19.73
CA MET A 780 14.61 -28.83 -18.37
C MET A 780 13.48 -28.58 -17.35
N ALA A 781 12.43 -27.86 -17.73
CA ALA A 781 11.26 -27.66 -16.87
C ALA A 781 10.55 -28.99 -16.61
N TRP A 782 10.37 -29.81 -17.65
CA TRP A 782 9.80 -31.14 -17.52
C TRP A 782 10.66 -32.06 -16.65
N GLN A 783 11.99 -31.96 -16.70
CA GLN A 783 12.89 -32.71 -15.80
C GLN A 783 12.71 -32.30 -14.33
N VAL A 784 12.56 -31.01 -14.04
CA VAL A 784 12.27 -30.53 -12.67
C VAL A 784 10.91 -31.02 -12.19
N VAL A 785 9.89 -30.95 -13.05
CA VAL A 785 8.55 -31.51 -12.76
C VAL A 785 8.66 -33.02 -12.51
N ALA A 786 9.31 -33.77 -13.38
CA ALA A 786 9.51 -35.22 -13.24
C ALA A 786 10.23 -35.57 -11.94
N GLY A 787 11.26 -34.81 -11.54
CA GLY A 787 11.98 -34.99 -10.28
C GLY A 787 11.08 -34.76 -9.06
N ASN A 788 10.35 -33.66 -9.03
CA ASN A 788 9.46 -33.29 -7.91
C ASN A 788 8.25 -34.23 -7.79
N PHE A 789 7.75 -34.76 -8.90
CA PHE A 789 6.61 -35.68 -8.94
C PHE A 789 7.02 -37.16 -9.06
N SER A 790 8.31 -37.50 -9.00
CA SER A 790 8.78 -38.89 -9.14
C SER A 790 8.17 -39.79 -8.06
N GLU A 791 8.17 -39.33 -6.80
CA GLU A 791 7.54 -40.05 -5.69
C GLU A 791 6.02 -40.14 -5.86
N PHE A 792 5.41 -39.11 -6.48
CA PHE A 792 4.00 -39.11 -6.83
C PHE A 792 3.66 -40.20 -7.86
N PHE A 793 4.37 -40.24 -8.99
CA PHE A 793 4.11 -41.23 -10.03
C PHE A 793 4.39 -42.65 -9.55
N THR A 794 5.50 -42.85 -8.84
CA THR A 794 5.94 -44.18 -8.37
C THR A 794 5.19 -44.72 -7.15
N ARG A 795 4.66 -43.85 -6.26
CA ARG A 795 3.99 -44.27 -5.01
C ARG A 795 2.48 -44.02 -4.96
N TYR A 796 1.96 -43.02 -5.66
CA TYR A 796 0.60 -42.51 -5.44
C TYR A 796 -0.30 -42.47 -6.67
N SER A 797 0.24 -42.56 -7.89
CA SER A 797 -0.55 -42.51 -9.13
C SER A 797 -0.89 -43.89 -9.72
N GLY A 798 -0.01 -44.89 -9.54
CA GLY A 798 -0.08 -46.17 -10.25
C GLY A 798 0.29 -46.10 -11.74
N ALA A 799 0.44 -44.90 -12.30
CA ALA A 799 0.85 -44.67 -13.69
C ALA A 799 2.36 -44.81 -13.87
N SER A 800 2.76 -45.30 -15.04
CA SER A 800 4.16 -45.41 -15.42
C SER A 800 4.78 -44.01 -15.56
N PRO A 801 5.96 -43.73 -14.96
CA PRO A 801 6.70 -42.50 -15.22
C PRO A 801 7.01 -42.27 -16.70
N ALA A 802 7.06 -43.34 -17.52
CA ALA A 802 7.25 -43.26 -18.97
C ALA A 802 6.14 -42.48 -19.70
N MET A 803 4.98 -42.27 -19.06
CA MET A 803 3.93 -41.40 -19.59
C MET A 803 4.41 -39.95 -19.78
N LEU A 804 5.40 -39.50 -18.99
CA LEU A 804 5.97 -38.15 -19.15
C LEU A 804 6.72 -37.97 -20.48
N ASP A 805 7.21 -39.06 -21.08
CA ASP A 805 7.90 -39.02 -22.38
C ASP A 805 6.93 -38.70 -23.54
N ASP A 806 5.64 -38.95 -23.35
CA ASP A 806 4.60 -38.63 -24.33
C ASP A 806 4.15 -37.17 -24.25
N PHE A 807 4.58 -36.39 -23.25
CA PHE A 807 4.14 -35.00 -23.12
C PHE A 807 4.76 -34.08 -24.19
N GLY A 808 3.91 -33.21 -24.71
CA GLY A 808 4.26 -32.09 -25.57
C GLY A 808 4.79 -30.90 -24.75
N PRO A 809 5.29 -29.87 -25.42
CA PRO A 809 5.82 -28.68 -24.75
C PRO A 809 4.72 -27.84 -24.07
N SER A 810 3.47 -27.90 -24.55
CA SER A 810 2.42 -26.99 -24.08
C SER A 810 1.67 -27.51 -22.84
N VAL A 811 1.51 -26.62 -21.87
CA VAL A 811 0.69 -26.82 -20.67
C VAL A 811 -0.31 -25.67 -20.52
N HIS A 812 -1.52 -25.99 -20.12
CA HIS A 812 -2.61 -25.03 -19.96
C HIS A 812 -3.32 -25.24 -18.63
N VAL A 813 -3.75 -24.14 -18.01
CA VAL A 813 -4.55 -24.13 -16.79
C VAL A 813 -5.76 -23.24 -17.05
N ALA A 814 -6.95 -23.83 -17.08
CA ALA A 814 -8.22 -23.14 -17.26
C ALA A 814 -9.00 -23.13 -15.94
N VAL A 815 -9.37 -21.95 -15.46
CA VAL A 815 -10.16 -21.76 -14.24
C VAL A 815 -11.53 -21.21 -14.62
N PHE A 816 -12.58 -21.91 -14.20
CA PHE A 816 -13.96 -21.57 -14.54
C PHE A 816 -14.63 -20.77 -13.41
N ASP A 817 -15.74 -20.14 -13.78
CA ASP A 817 -16.53 -19.33 -12.87
C ASP A 817 -17.20 -20.18 -11.77
N ALA A 818 -16.90 -19.86 -10.51
CA ALA A 818 -17.50 -20.49 -9.33
C ALA A 818 -17.28 -19.64 -8.07
N ASP A 819 -18.04 -19.89 -7.02
CA ASP A 819 -17.80 -19.33 -5.68
C ASP A 819 -16.82 -20.25 -4.93
N PRO A 820 -15.63 -19.77 -4.49
CA PRO A 820 -14.64 -20.66 -3.87
C PRO A 820 -15.09 -21.09 -2.47
N ILE A 821 -14.90 -22.36 -2.12
CA ILE A 821 -15.22 -22.86 -0.76
C ILE A 821 -14.24 -22.28 0.27
N ILE A 822 -12.97 -22.06 -0.12
CA ILE A 822 -11.93 -21.44 0.73
C ILE A 822 -11.27 -20.31 -0.06
N ALA A 823 -11.39 -19.09 0.44
CA ALA A 823 -10.78 -17.90 -0.16
C ALA A 823 -9.63 -17.41 0.75
N MET A 824 -8.44 -17.22 0.19
CA MET A 824 -7.29 -16.58 0.87
C MET A 824 -6.89 -15.29 0.14
N GLY A 825 -6.56 -14.23 0.88
CA GLY A 825 -6.30 -12.91 0.29
C GLY A 825 -7.58 -12.09 0.10
N SER A 826 -7.74 -11.43 -1.05
CA SER A 826 -8.97 -10.66 -1.38
C SER A 826 -10.21 -11.55 -1.59
N GLY A 827 -10.03 -12.86 -1.62
CA GLY A 827 -11.10 -13.84 -1.81
C GLY A 827 -11.59 -13.99 -3.25
N ASP A 828 -11.06 -13.21 -4.19
CA ASP A 828 -11.39 -13.29 -5.61
C ASP A 828 -10.22 -13.81 -6.47
N ILE A 829 -10.54 -14.23 -7.71
CA ILE A 829 -9.57 -14.86 -8.62
C ILE A 829 -8.51 -13.89 -9.08
N PHE A 830 -8.84 -12.60 -9.23
CA PHE A 830 -7.91 -11.60 -9.73
C PHE A 830 -6.95 -11.14 -8.63
N GLY A 831 -7.39 -11.07 -7.38
CA GLY A 831 -6.51 -10.74 -6.27
C GLY A 831 -5.56 -11.87 -5.86
N ALA A 832 -5.92 -13.14 -6.09
CA ALA A 832 -4.99 -14.28 -5.90
C ALA A 832 -3.76 -14.22 -6.84
N PHE A 833 -3.93 -13.64 -8.04
CA PHE A 833 -2.83 -13.37 -8.98
C PHE A 833 -2.32 -11.92 -8.94
N GLY A 834 -3.03 -11.03 -8.24
CA GLY A 834 -2.87 -9.58 -8.24
C GLY A 834 -2.25 -8.97 -6.99
N GLY A 835 -2.26 -9.63 -5.82
CA GLY A 835 -1.73 -9.03 -4.59
C GLY A 835 -1.45 -9.98 -3.41
N ASN A 836 -0.43 -9.60 -2.63
CA ASN A 836 0.00 -10.08 -1.30
C ASN A 836 0.29 -11.57 -1.06
N VAL A 837 -0.13 -12.49 -1.92
CA VAL A 837 0.15 -13.94 -1.76
C VAL A 837 1.64 -14.27 -2.01
N LEU A 838 2.33 -13.47 -2.82
CA LEU A 838 3.77 -13.60 -3.10
C LEU A 838 4.69 -12.98 -2.02
N ARG A 839 4.16 -12.51 -0.88
CA ARG A 839 4.91 -11.77 0.16
C ARG A 839 5.53 -12.64 1.28
N GLY A 840 5.33 -13.96 1.29
CA GLY A 840 5.78 -14.86 2.37
C GLY A 840 7.03 -15.67 2.02
N GLY A 841 8.07 -15.57 2.86
CA GLY A 841 9.41 -16.15 2.69
C GLY A 841 9.55 -17.59 2.13
N GLY A 842 10.60 -17.77 1.34
CA GLY A 842 11.15 -19.05 0.89
C GLY A 842 10.52 -19.62 -0.40
N ASN A 843 11.36 -20.06 -1.33
CA ASN A 843 11.00 -20.61 -2.66
C ASN A 843 9.98 -21.78 -2.66
N GLY A 844 9.52 -22.28 -1.51
CA GLY A 844 8.55 -23.37 -1.39
C GLY A 844 7.11 -22.97 -0.99
N MET A 845 6.86 -21.72 -0.58
CA MET A 845 5.54 -21.29 -0.07
C MET A 845 4.73 -20.41 -1.05
N MET A 846 5.26 -20.11 -2.24
CA MET A 846 4.67 -19.14 -3.18
C MET A 846 3.37 -19.60 -3.86
N MET A 847 3.17 -20.91 -4.06
CA MET A 847 2.04 -21.44 -4.85
C MET A 847 0.93 -22.05 -4.00
N VAL A 848 1.13 -22.22 -2.69
CA VAL A 848 0.17 -22.93 -1.82
C VAL A 848 -1.19 -22.19 -1.75
N PRO A 849 -1.26 -20.86 -1.56
CA PRO A 849 -2.56 -20.18 -1.49
C PRO A 849 -3.26 -20.10 -2.85
N VAL A 850 -2.50 -19.93 -3.95
CA VAL A 850 -3.03 -19.98 -5.32
C VAL A 850 -3.59 -21.37 -5.63
N ALA A 851 -2.81 -22.42 -5.35
CA ALA A 851 -3.23 -23.81 -5.53
C ALA A 851 -4.44 -24.16 -4.65
N LEU A 852 -4.49 -23.73 -3.38
CA LEU A 852 -5.65 -23.94 -2.51
C LEU A 852 -6.91 -23.24 -3.03
N SER A 853 -6.77 -22.01 -3.56
CA SER A 853 -7.89 -21.32 -4.20
C SER A 853 -8.39 -22.07 -5.44
N MET A 854 -7.46 -22.57 -6.29
CA MET A 854 -7.79 -23.39 -7.45
C MET A 854 -8.46 -24.71 -7.06
N LEU A 855 -8.01 -25.38 -5.99
CA LEU A 855 -8.54 -26.67 -5.53
C LEU A 855 -9.99 -26.60 -5.03
N THR A 856 -10.53 -25.41 -4.77
CA THR A 856 -11.91 -25.25 -4.27
C THR A 856 -12.90 -24.74 -5.31
N ARG A 857 -12.50 -24.69 -6.59
CA ARG A 857 -13.33 -24.25 -7.72
C ARG A 857 -12.99 -25.04 -8.98
N PRO A 858 -13.90 -25.16 -9.96
CA PRO A 858 -13.65 -25.96 -11.15
C PRO A 858 -12.43 -25.44 -11.93
N CYS A 859 -11.46 -26.32 -12.12
CA CYS A 859 -10.20 -26.03 -12.78
C CYS A 859 -9.75 -27.26 -13.58
N SER A 860 -9.23 -27.01 -14.78
CA SER A 860 -8.71 -28.02 -15.67
C SER A 860 -7.28 -27.72 -16.04
N ILE A 861 -6.42 -28.72 -15.89
CA ILE A 861 -5.03 -28.70 -16.39
C ILE A 861 -5.02 -29.52 -17.67
N LEU A 862 -4.55 -28.94 -18.76
CA LEU A 862 -4.43 -29.61 -20.05
C LEU A 862 -2.95 -29.70 -20.41
N VAL A 863 -2.45 -30.91 -20.57
CA VAL A 863 -1.07 -31.19 -20.98
C VAL A 863 -1.11 -31.76 -22.38
N GLU A 864 -0.41 -31.14 -23.33
CA GLU A 864 -0.32 -31.68 -24.69
C GLU A 864 0.36 -33.05 -24.67
N THR A 865 -0.08 -33.94 -25.56
CA THR A 865 0.41 -35.30 -25.72
C THR A 865 0.80 -35.52 -27.18
N LYS A 866 2.01 -36.04 -27.40
CA LYS A 866 2.52 -36.44 -28.70
C LYS A 866 1.90 -37.77 -29.16
N SER A 867 1.31 -38.53 -28.24
CA SER A 867 0.76 -39.87 -28.50
C SER A 867 -0.46 -40.17 -27.60
N PRO A 868 -1.63 -39.62 -27.93
CA PRO A 868 -2.85 -39.73 -27.10
C PRO A 868 -3.20 -41.17 -26.73
N GLU A 869 -3.21 -42.09 -27.70
CA GLU A 869 -3.55 -43.51 -27.46
C GLU A 869 -2.56 -44.19 -26.51
N ARG A 870 -1.27 -43.85 -26.59
CA ARG A 870 -0.24 -44.42 -25.71
C ARG A 870 -0.38 -43.88 -24.29
N THR A 871 -0.67 -42.59 -24.15
CA THR A 871 -1.02 -41.98 -22.86
C THR A 871 -2.26 -42.66 -22.26
N SER A 872 -3.33 -42.89 -23.03
CA SER A 872 -4.50 -43.65 -22.59
C SER A 872 -4.16 -45.08 -22.17
N GLN A 873 -3.27 -45.77 -22.87
CA GLN A 873 -2.81 -47.11 -22.49
C GLN A 873 -2.12 -47.10 -21.12
N TYR A 874 -1.28 -46.11 -20.81
CA TYR A 874 -0.66 -45.98 -19.49
C TYR A 874 -1.71 -45.77 -18.38
N LEU A 875 -2.76 -44.99 -18.65
CA LEU A 875 -3.85 -44.77 -17.68
C LEU A 875 -4.70 -46.03 -17.48
N ARG A 876 -5.03 -46.77 -18.55
CA ARG A 876 -5.68 -48.09 -18.47
C ARG A 876 -4.84 -49.07 -17.63
N GLN A 877 -3.53 -49.12 -17.87
CA GLN A 877 -2.60 -49.94 -17.09
C GLN A 877 -2.57 -49.53 -15.61
N ALA A 878 -2.55 -48.23 -15.31
CA ALA A 878 -2.59 -47.70 -13.95
C ALA A 878 -3.85 -48.14 -13.19
N ALA A 879 -5.01 -48.08 -13.86
CA ALA A 879 -6.29 -48.51 -13.28
C ALA A 879 -6.35 -50.03 -13.02
N LEU A 880 -5.73 -50.84 -13.88
CA LEU A 880 -5.66 -52.30 -13.72
C LEU A 880 -4.64 -52.75 -12.67
N ALA A 881 -3.51 -52.04 -12.56
CA ALA A 881 -2.46 -52.38 -11.60
C ALA A 881 -2.92 -52.19 -10.14
N GLY A 882 -3.78 -51.20 -9.90
CA GLY A 882 -4.21 -50.80 -8.56
C GLY A 882 -3.06 -50.27 -7.71
N ILE A 883 -3.35 -49.33 -6.79
CA ILE A 883 -2.33 -48.91 -5.81
C ILE A 883 -2.26 -50.02 -4.75
N SER A 884 -1.14 -50.74 -4.67
CA SER A 884 -1.02 -51.98 -3.88
C SER A 884 -1.40 -51.81 -2.40
N ASN A 885 -2.10 -52.81 -1.84
CA ASN A 885 -2.60 -52.82 -0.44
C ASN A 885 -1.49 -52.70 0.63
N GLU A 886 -0.24 -53.03 0.32
CA GLU A 886 0.89 -52.96 1.27
C GLU A 886 1.41 -51.53 1.53
N ARG A 887 0.92 -50.53 0.79
CA ARG A 887 1.48 -49.16 0.78
C ARG A 887 0.56 -48.09 1.39
N ARG A 888 -0.37 -48.48 2.26
CA ARG A 888 -1.21 -47.54 3.02
C ARG A 888 -0.40 -46.88 4.15
N ASN A 889 -0.02 -45.62 3.96
CA ASN A 889 0.36 -44.76 5.08
C ASN A 889 -0.92 -44.38 5.85
N ARG A 890 -0.94 -44.47 7.18
CA ARG A 890 -2.12 -44.15 8.03
C ARG A 890 -2.62 -42.71 7.83
N ASN A 891 -1.74 -41.85 7.33
CA ASN A 891 -1.97 -40.42 7.16
C ASN A 891 -2.30 -40.01 5.72
N PHE A 892 -2.12 -40.90 4.73
CA PHE A 892 -2.30 -40.56 3.32
C PHE A 892 -2.66 -41.80 2.50
N ASN A 893 -3.85 -41.83 1.91
CA ASN A 893 -4.35 -42.94 1.11
C ASN A 893 -4.78 -42.45 -0.27
N ALA A 894 -4.32 -43.11 -1.34
CA ALA A 894 -4.67 -42.75 -2.72
C ALA A 894 -5.36 -43.93 -3.42
N SER A 895 -6.25 -43.64 -4.37
CA SER A 895 -6.83 -44.65 -5.27
C SER A 895 -7.00 -44.09 -6.68
N PHE A 896 -6.83 -44.93 -7.68
CA PHE A 896 -7.01 -44.58 -9.09
C PHE A 896 -7.90 -45.64 -9.73
N TYR A 897 -9.00 -45.24 -10.38
CA TYR A 897 -9.97 -46.17 -10.95
C TYR A 897 -10.68 -45.58 -12.17
N GLN A 898 -11.15 -46.45 -13.07
CA GLN A 898 -11.86 -46.06 -14.29
C GLN A 898 -13.35 -45.78 -14.02
N VAL A 899 -13.97 -44.90 -14.82
CA VAL A 899 -15.39 -44.55 -14.74
C VAL A 899 -16.19 -45.42 -15.72
N GLY A 900 -16.84 -46.46 -15.19
CA GLY A 900 -17.54 -47.44 -16.02
C GLY A 900 -16.57 -48.09 -17.02
N ASP A 901 -17.00 -48.21 -18.28
CA ASP A 901 -16.18 -48.75 -19.38
C ASP A 901 -15.59 -47.65 -20.29
N ARG A 902 -15.62 -46.38 -19.84
CA ARG A 902 -15.12 -45.22 -20.62
C ARG A 902 -13.63 -44.99 -20.35
N ASP A 903 -12.93 -44.38 -21.30
CA ASP A 903 -11.55 -43.90 -21.10
C ASP A 903 -11.53 -42.59 -20.28
N GLU A 904 -12.15 -42.67 -19.11
CA GLU A 904 -12.25 -41.63 -18.09
C GLU A 904 -11.81 -42.27 -16.77
N TRP A 905 -10.94 -41.60 -16.02
CA TRP A 905 -10.42 -42.10 -14.75
C TRP A 905 -10.62 -41.09 -13.63
N VAL A 906 -10.74 -41.59 -12.40
CA VAL A 906 -10.79 -40.78 -11.20
C VAL A 906 -9.65 -41.18 -10.28
N TRP A 907 -8.83 -40.18 -9.95
CA TRP A 907 -7.80 -40.26 -8.95
C TRP A 907 -8.31 -39.62 -7.65
N THR A 908 -8.23 -40.32 -6.51
CA THR A 908 -8.64 -39.75 -5.22
C THR A 908 -7.51 -39.80 -4.21
N MET A 909 -7.37 -38.74 -3.42
CA MET A 909 -6.41 -38.62 -2.33
C MET A 909 -7.16 -38.33 -1.03
N ASP A 910 -6.89 -39.12 -0.01
CA ASP A 910 -7.38 -38.95 1.35
C ASP A 910 -6.22 -38.55 2.26
N VAL A 911 -6.29 -37.33 2.79
CA VAL A 911 -5.28 -36.74 3.67
C VAL A 911 -5.82 -36.77 5.09
N PHE A 912 -5.15 -37.56 5.95
CA PHE A 912 -5.48 -37.78 7.36
C PHE A 912 -6.91 -38.26 7.67
N GLY A 913 -7.68 -38.75 6.68
CA GLY A 913 -9.09 -39.12 6.88
C GLY A 913 -10.04 -37.91 6.98
N VAL A 914 -9.54 -36.69 6.74
CA VAL A 914 -10.28 -35.43 6.93
C VAL A 914 -10.56 -34.74 5.60
N VAL A 915 -9.64 -34.82 4.64
CA VAL A 915 -9.75 -34.14 3.34
C VAL A 915 -9.66 -35.18 2.22
N LYS A 916 -10.73 -35.28 1.42
CA LYS A 916 -10.80 -36.18 0.26
C LYS A 916 -10.85 -35.39 -1.05
N LEU A 917 -9.74 -35.36 -1.77
CA LEU A 917 -9.59 -34.75 -3.09
C LEU A 917 -9.90 -35.78 -4.18
N ARG A 918 -10.53 -35.35 -5.28
CA ARG A 918 -10.86 -36.21 -6.42
C ARG A 918 -10.53 -35.48 -7.71
N TYR A 919 -9.71 -36.09 -8.55
CA TYR A 919 -9.32 -35.56 -9.85
C TYR A 919 -9.84 -36.48 -10.95
N GLY A 920 -10.53 -35.93 -11.94
CA GLY A 920 -10.83 -36.65 -13.17
C GLY A 920 -9.65 -36.53 -14.11
N VAL A 921 -9.36 -37.60 -14.82
CA VAL A 921 -8.30 -37.68 -15.81
C VAL A 921 -8.89 -38.31 -17.06
N GLU A 922 -8.72 -37.66 -18.20
CA GLU A 922 -9.11 -38.23 -19.50
C GLU A 922 -8.17 -37.70 -20.59
N VAL A 923 -8.14 -38.38 -21.73
CA VAL A 923 -7.42 -37.90 -22.91
C VAL A 923 -8.45 -37.42 -23.94
N VAL A 924 -8.40 -36.13 -24.29
CA VAL A 924 -9.27 -35.51 -25.31
C VAL A 924 -8.41 -34.96 -26.43
N ASP A 925 -8.64 -35.45 -27.65
CA ASP A 925 -7.82 -35.14 -28.82
C ASP A 925 -6.33 -35.35 -28.54
N ASN A 926 -5.55 -34.26 -28.47
CA ASN A 926 -4.13 -34.29 -28.19
C ASN A 926 -3.79 -33.88 -26.74
N TYR A 927 -4.76 -33.77 -25.84
CA TYR A 927 -4.53 -33.30 -24.47
C TYR A 927 -4.90 -34.34 -23.42
N LEU A 928 -4.00 -34.51 -22.44
CA LEU A 928 -4.34 -35.09 -21.15
C LEU A 928 -5.02 -34.00 -20.31
N VAL A 929 -6.30 -34.18 -20.01
CA VAL A 929 -7.11 -33.24 -19.23
C VAL A 929 -7.26 -33.76 -17.80
N ILE A 930 -6.84 -32.95 -16.84
CA ILE A 930 -6.93 -33.23 -15.40
C ILE A 930 -7.86 -32.22 -14.75
N ARG A 931 -8.99 -32.69 -14.22
CA ARG A 931 -10.05 -31.87 -13.59
C ARG A 931 -10.04 -32.06 -12.10
N ASN A 932 -10.06 -31.00 -11.30
CA ASN A 932 -10.06 -31.09 -9.83
C ASN A 932 -11.45 -31.32 -9.18
N ILE A 933 -12.54 -31.12 -9.93
CA ILE A 933 -13.92 -31.39 -9.49
C ILE A 933 -14.67 -32.08 -10.64
N PRO A 934 -14.33 -33.35 -10.95
CA PRO A 934 -14.64 -33.98 -12.24
C PRO A 934 -16.12 -34.24 -12.53
N TRP A 935 -17.01 -34.00 -11.57
CA TRP A 935 -18.46 -34.16 -11.74
C TRP A 935 -19.23 -32.84 -11.66
N SER A 936 -18.51 -31.72 -11.55
CA SER A 936 -19.09 -30.37 -11.48
C SER A 936 -18.61 -29.47 -12.60
N SER A 937 -17.72 -29.94 -13.48
CA SER A 937 -17.31 -29.23 -14.69
C SER A 937 -17.69 -30.03 -15.93
N ASP A 938 -18.39 -29.37 -16.86
CA ASP A 938 -18.71 -29.88 -18.20
C ASP A 938 -17.72 -29.31 -19.24
N ASP A 939 -16.49 -29.02 -18.80
CA ASP A 939 -15.51 -28.33 -19.62
C ASP A 939 -14.98 -29.25 -20.73
N ARG A 940 -14.89 -28.70 -21.94
CA ARG A 940 -14.42 -29.41 -23.13
C ARG A 940 -13.54 -28.53 -24.00
N VAL A 941 -12.49 -29.11 -24.55
CA VAL A 941 -11.71 -28.47 -25.63
C VAL A 941 -12.55 -28.54 -26.90
N VAL A 942 -12.86 -27.39 -27.49
CA VAL A 942 -13.66 -27.32 -28.73
C VAL A 942 -12.81 -27.12 -29.97
N SER A 943 -11.68 -26.45 -29.83
CA SER A 943 -10.72 -26.20 -30.90
C SER A 943 -9.38 -25.77 -30.32
N VAL A 944 -8.37 -25.62 -31.18
CA VAL A 944 -7.04 -25.14 -30.79
C VAL A 944 -6.66 -23.98 -31.71
N ALA A 945 -6.17 -22.88 -31.14
CA ALA A 945 -5.70 -21.72 -31.87
C ALA A 945 -4.22 -21.44 -31.54
N PRO A 946 -3.40 -21.05 -32.53
CA PRO A 946 -2.05 -20.57 -32.24
C PRO A 946 -2.12 -19.21 -31.54
N ALA A 947 -1.27 -19.01 -30.53
CA ALA A 947 -0.98 -17.70 -29.97
C ALA A 947 0.05 -16.97 -30.86
N ASP A 948 0.05 -15.64 -30.81
CA ASP A 948 0.96 -14.79 -31.60
C ASP A 948 2.41 -14.93 -31.14
N LEU A 949 2.61 -15.03 -29.82
CA LEU A 949 3.90 -15.21 -29.16
C LEU A 949 3.98 -16.59 -28.49
N ASN A 950 5.16 -17.21 -28.56
CA ASN A 950 5.29 -18.65 -28.36
C ASN A 950 5.59 -19.12 -26.92
N ALA A 951 5.91 -18.23 -25.98
CA ALA A 951 6.35 -18.64 -24.65
C ALA A 951 5.16 -18.82 -23.68
N ALA A 952 4.36 -17.78 -23.46
CA ALA A 952 3.16 -17.85 -22.61
C ALA A 952 2.03 -16.93 -23.07
N LEU A 953 0.80 -17.34 -22.73
CA LEU A 953 -0.43 -16.55 -22.84
C LEU A 953 -1.20 -16.62 -21.52
N LEU A 954 -1.57 -15.47 -20.97
CA LEU A 954 -2.56 -15.32 -19.90
C LEU A 954 -3.79 -14.61 -20.47
N GLN A 955 -4.93 -15.28 -20.47
CA GLN A 955 -6.23 -14.73 -20.85
C GLN A 955 -7.13 -14.58 -19.64
N VAL A 956 -7.81 -13.45 -19.56
CA VAL A 956 -8.82 -13.11 -18.58
C VAL A 956 -10.09 -12.74 -19.30
N SER A 957 -11.21 -13.35 -18.91
CA SER A 957 -12.52 -13.14 -19.54
C SER A 957 -13.53 -12.66 -18.48
N PRO A 958 -13.55 -11.36 -18.13
CA PRO A 958 -14.48 -10.86 -17.11
C PRO A 958 -15.95 -11.06 -17.48
N SER A 959 -16.28 -11.17 -18.77
CA SER A 959 -17.64 -11.50 -19.24
C SER A 959 -18.08 -12.92 -18.91
N ALA A 960 -17.15 -13.83 -18.63
CA ALA A 960 -17.47 -15.18 -18.17
C ALA A 960 -17.81 -15.24 -16.66
N CYS A 961 -17.51 -14.19 -15.88
CA CYS A 961 -17.84 -14.13 -14.45
C CYS A 961 -19.33 -13.87 -14.22
N LYS A 962 -20.06 -14.85 -13.68
CA LYS A 962 -21.47 -14.74 -13.29
C LYS A 962 -21.64 -15.08 -11.80
N ALA A 963 -21.19 -16.25 -11.38
CA ALA A 963 -21.23 -16.74 -10.01
C ALA A 963 -20.30 -15.96 -9.09
N GLN A 964 -19.12 -15.53 -9.58
CA GLN A 964 -18.14 -14.80 -8.76
C GLN A 964 -18.43 -13.30 -8.61
N LEU A 965 -19.44 -12.75 -9.30
CA LEU A 965 -19.75 -11.31 -9.26
C LEU A 965 -19.91 -10.73 -7.84
N PRO A 966 -20.61 -11.40 -6.88
CA PRO A 966 -20.70 -10.90 -5.51
C PRO A 966 -19.33 -10.81 -4.80
N GLY A 967 -18.46 -11.79 -5.02
CA GLY A 967 -17.11 -11.82 -4.45
C GLY A 967 -16.20 -10.74 -5.06
N LEU A 968 -16.27 -10.53 -6.37
CA LEU A 968 -15.58 -9.44 -7.06
C LEU A 968 -16.08 -8.07 -6.60
N PHE A 969 -17.39 -7.94 -6.38
CA PHE A 969 -17.99 -6.74 -5.83
C PHE A 969 -17.48 -6.46 -4.41
N ALA A 970 -17.42 -7.48 -3.55
CA ALA A 970 -16.90 -7.34 -2.19
C ALA A 970 -15.43 -6.86 -2.22
N ALA A 971 -14.57 -7.48 -3.02
CA ALA A 971 -13.17 -7.08 -3.15
C ALA A 971 -12.99 -5.65 -3.69
N ALA A 972 -13.73 -5.29 -4.75
CA ALA A 972 -13.73 -3.94 -5.29
C ALA A 972 -14.26 -2.92 -4.27
N SER A 973 -15.32 -3.28 -3.54
CA SER A 973 -15.92 -2.45 -2.51
C SER A 973 -14.99 -2.26 -1.31
N ASP A 974 -14.23 -3.28 -0.91
CA ASP A 974 -13.20 -3.17 0.13
C ASP A 974 -12.09 -2.20 -0.28
N ALA A 975 -11.60 -2.30 -1.53
CA ALA A 975 -10.61 -1.37 -2.06
C ALA A 975 -11.14 0.08 -2.09
N ASN A 976 -12.36 0.26 -2.59
CA ASN A 976 -13.05 1.56 -2.61
C ASN A 976 -13.26 2.12 -1.20
N ARG A 977 -13.68 1.28 -0.24
CA ARG A 977 -13.87 1.66 1.15
C ARG A 977 -12.55 2.14 1.76
N ASN A 978 -11.47 1.38 1.60
CA ASN A 978 -10.15 1.76 2.12
C ASN A 978 -9.69 3.10 1.53
N ALA A 979 -9.87 3.30 0.22
CA ALA A 979 -9.56 4.55 -0.45
C ALA A 979 -10.39 5.74 0.07
N VAL A 980 -11.69 5.55 0.27
CA VAL A 980 -12.58 6.57 0.85
C VAL A 980 -12.15 6.90 2.28
N MET A 981 -11.87 5.89 3.12
CA MET A 981 -11.43 6.12 4.51
C MET A 981 -10.13 6.93 4.56
N SER A 982 -9.17 6.62 3.68
CA SER A 982 -7.94 7.41 3.50
C SER A 982 -8.25 8.85 3.09
N GLY A 983 -9.17 9.05 2.14
CA GLY A 983 -9.59 10.38 1.71
C GLY A 983 -10.27 11.20 2.81
N LEU A 984 -11.18 10.59 3.58
CA LEU A 984 -11.81 11.23 4.74
C LEU A 984 -10.75 11.64 5.77
N GLY A 985 -9.79 10.76 6.09
CA GLY A 985 -8.72 11.06 7.04
C GLY A 985 -7.75 12.17 6.59
N ARG A 986 -7.53 12.31 5.27
CA ARG A 986 -6.71 13.41 4.70
C ARG A 986 -7.41 14.76 4.73
N LEU A 987 -8.73 14.81 4.53
CA LEU A 987 -9.50 16.07 4.58
C LEU A 987 -9.93 16.47 6.00
N TYR A 988 -10.00 15.51 6.93
CA TYR A 988 -10.41 15.76 8.31
C TYR A 988 -9.63 16.90 9.00
N PRO A 989 -8.28 16.98 8.93
CA PRO A 989 -7.50 18.10 9.45
C PRO A 989 -7.86 19.46 8.86
N PHE A 990 -8.25 19.51 7.59
CA PHE A 990 -8.59 20.74 6.88
C PHE A 990 -9.97 21.26 7.30
N MET A 991 -10.90 20.35 7.58
CA MET A 991 -12.18 20.70 8.19
C MET A 991 -11.99 21.26 9.60
N LEU A 992 -11.16 20.60 10.42
CA LEU A 992 -10.85 21.08 11.78
C LEU A 992 -10.15 22.45 11.79
N SER A 993 -9.20 22.67 10.87
CA SER A 993 -8.39 23.90 10.81
C SER A 993 -9.06 25.08 10.08
N GLY A 994 -10.37 25.00 9.77
CA GLY A 994 -11.18 26.16 9.39
C GLY A 994 -11.87 26.10 8.03
N SER A 995 -11.82 24.99 7.30
CA SER A 995 -12.62 24.83 6.07
C SER A 995 -14.10 24.68 6.41
N LYS A 996 -14.97 25.41 5.70
CA LYS A 996 -16.42 25.40 5.96
C LYS A 996 -17.16 24.28 5.22
N THR A 997 -16.61 23.83 4.10
CA THR A 997 -17.18 22.76 3.26
C THR A 997 -16.10 21.75 2.87
N VAL A 998 -16.52 20.53 2.53
CA VAL A 998 -15.60 19.48 2.06
C VAL A 998 -14.90 19.89 0.77
N GLN A 999 -15.58 20.63 -0.12
CA GLN A 999 -15.00 21.17 -1.35
C GLN A 999 -13.91 22.21 -1.04
N GLN A 1000 -14.14 23.07 -0.06
CA GLN A 1000 -13.13 24.02 0.40
C GLN A 1000 -11.93 23.30 1.01
N ALA A 1001 -12.15 22.26 1.82
CA ALA A 1001 -11.08 21.44 2.37
C ALA A 1001 -10.26 20.74 1.28
N ALA A 1002 -10.90 20.19 0.25
CA ALA A 1002 -10.22 19.59 -0.90
C ALA A 1002 -9.41 20.63 -1.69
N ALA A 1003 -9.96 21.83 -1.91
CA ALA A 1003 -9.25 22.91 -2.57
C ALA A 1003 -8.05 23.42 -1.77
N GLU A 1004 -8.18 23.54 -0.45
CA GLU A 1004 -7.07 23.93 0.45
C GLU A 1004 -6.01 22.83 0.53
N HIS A 1005 -6.41 21.55 0.55
CA HIS A 1005 -5.50 20.42 0.45
C HIS A 1005 -4.71 20.47 -0.88
N GLN A 1006 -5.38 20.73 -2.01
CA GLN A 1006 -4.72 20.92 -3.29
C GLN A 1006 -3.78 22.12 -3.29
N ARG A 1007 -4.19 23.24 -2.69
CA ARG A 1007 -3.40 24.48 -2.61
C ARG A 1007 -2.14 24.31 -1.77
N LEU A 1008 -2.20 23.52 -0.69
CA LEU A 1008 -1.07 23.33 0.23
C LEU A 1008 -0.16 22.15 -0.18
N TYR A 1009 -0.72 21.04 -0.67
CA TYR A 1009 0.01 19.81 -0.96
C TYR A 1009 0.14 19.47 -2.45
N GLY A 1010 -0.59 20.15 -3.34
CA GLY A 1010 -0.54 19.93 -4.79
C GLY A 1010 -1.43 18.80 -5.32
N PHE A 1011 -2.17 18.13 -4.45
CA PHE A 1011 -3.12 17.07 -4.79
C PHE A 1011 -4.30 17.07 -3.82
N TYR A 1012 -5.35 16.31 -4.09
CA TYR A 1012 -6.43 16.10 -3.13
C TYR A 1012 -7.00 14.67 -3.26
N PRO A 1013 -7.68 14.16 -2.21
CA PRO A 1013 -8.30 12.84 -2.27
C PRO A 1013 -9.48 12.81 -3.25
N ARG A 1014 -9.50 11.80 -4.12
CA ARG A 1014 -10.56 11.62 -5.12
C ARG A 1014 -11.83 11.08 -4.47
N GLN A 1015 -12.94 11.77 -4.68
CA GLN A 1015 -14.27 11.26 -4.37
C GLN A 1015 -14.72 10.26 -5.45
N LEU A 1016 -15.29 9.12 -5.03
CA LEU A 1016 -15.82 8.10 -5.95
C LEU A 1016 -17.11 8.60 -6.62
N ALA A 1017 -17.35 8.15 -7.85
CA ALA A 1017 -18.58 8.49 -8.57
C ALA A 1017 -19.81 7.93 -7.82
N GLY A 1018 -20.82 8.78 -7.59
CA GLY A 1018 -22.04 8.41 -6.86
C GLY A 1018 -21.94 8.48 -5.33
N ASP A 1019 -20.74 8.59 -4.75
CA ASP A 1019 -20.56 8.84 -3.32
C ASP A 1019 -20.58 10.34 -3.03
N GLN A 1020 -20.98 10.75 -1.82
CA GLN A 1020 -20.90 12.13 -1.33
C GLN A 1020 -20.28 12.17 0.06
N TRP A 1021 -19.34 13.09 0.24
CA TRP A 1021 -18.67 13.31 1.52
C TRP A 1021 -19.24 14.53 2.22
N ARG A 1022 -19.54 14.39 3.50
CA ARG A 1022 -20.17 15.41 4.32
C ARG A 1022 -19.37 15.63 5.60
N TRP A 1023 -19.44 16.86 6.09
CA TRP A 1023 -18.98 17.22 7.42
C TRP A 1023 -20.20 17.37 8.33
N SER A 1024 -20.31 16.50 9.33
CA SER A 1024 -21.42 16.50 10.28
C SER A 1024 -20.91 16.08 11.65
N ASP A 1025 -21.34 16.76 12.71
CA ASP A 1025 -20.94 16.44 14.09
C ASP A 1025 -19.41 16.39 14.30
N PHE A 1026 -18.67 17.31 13.68
CA PHE A 1026 -17.20 17.33 13.67
C PHE A 1026 -16.56 16.03 13.13
N ARG A 1027 -17.23 15.36 12.19
CA ARG A 1027 -16.81 14.10 11.56
C ARG A 1027 -16.96 14.16 10.04
N MET A 1028 -16.04 13.48 9.36
CA MET A 1028 -16.11 13.26 7.92
C MET A 1028 -16.86 11.95 7.66
N VAL A 1029 -17.94 12.03 6.86
CA VAL A 1029 -18.81 10.89 6.57
C VAL A 1029 -18.99 10.73 5.08
N SER A 1030 -18.85 9.50 4.58
CA SER A 1030 -19.24 9.08 3.24
C SER A 1030 -20.65 8.50 3.24
N ASP A 1031 -21.47 8.92 2.28
CA ASP A 1031 -22.83 8.42 2.10
C ASP A 1031 -22.85 6.93 1.70
N SER A 1032 -21.85 6.44 0.96
CA SER A 1032 -21.74 5.04 0.58
C SER A 1032 -21.00 4.17 1.60
N TYR A 1033 -19.93 4.68 2.19
CA TYR A 1033 -18.96 3.90 2.98
C TYR A 1033 -18.92 4.25 4.47
N GLY A 1034 -19.62 5.30 4.89
CA GLY A 1034 -19.70 5.70 6.30
C GLY A 1034 -18.46 6.46 6.75
N GLU A 1035 -18.02 6.22 7.98
CA GLU A 1035 -16.88 6.91 8.59
C GLU A 1035 -15.92 5.89 9.23
N PRO A 1036 -14.68 6.25 9.59
CA PRO A 1036 -13.70 5.26 10.06
C PRO A 1036 -14.13 4.43 11.28
N THR A 1037 -14.93 5.03 12.18
CA THR A 1037 -15.47 4.33 13.37
C THR A 1037 -16.76 3.57 13.11
N ARG A 1038 -17.38 3.76 11.94
CA ARG A 1038 -18.63 3.12 11.51
C ARG A 1038 -18.59 2.92 10.00
N GLN A 1039 -17.72 2.03 9.58
CA GLN A 1039 -17.57 1.71 8.18
C GLN A 1039 -18.77 0.87 7.72
N ARG A 1040 -19.22 1.13 6.51
CA ARG A 1040 -20.24 0.36 5.79
C ARG A 1040 -19.75 0.13 4.37
N GLN A 1041 -20.49 -0.69 3.64
CA GLN A 1041 -20.31 -0.84 2.21
C GLN A 1041 -21.67 -0.98 1.53
N PRO A 1042 -21.79 -0.59 0.25
CA PRO A 1042 -23.00 -0.84 -0.50
C PRO A 1042 -23.26 -2.34 -0.60
N ALA A 1043 -24.52 -2.74 -0.71
CA ALA A 1043 -24.89 -4.13 -0.99
C ALA A 1043 -24.64 -4.44 -2.47
N PHE A 1044 -24.31 -5.69 -2.79
CA PHE A 1044 -24.21 -6.14 -4.17
C PHE A 1044 -25.59 -6.10 -4.83
N ASP A 1045 -25.71 -5.36 -5.93
CA ASP A 1045 -26.90 -5.31 -6.78
C ASP A 1045 -26.55 -5.91 -8.15
N PRO A 1046 -27.11 -7.09 -8.52
CA PRO A 1046 -26.86 -7.73 -9.80
C PRO A 1046 -27.22 -6.88 -11.03
N GLN A 1047 -28.08 -5.86 -10.88
CA GLN A 1047 -28.52 -4.99 -11.97
C GLN A 1047 -27.60 -3.78 -12.17
N GLN A 1048 -26.72 -3.50 -11.21
CA GLN A 1048 -25.81 -2.35 -11.28
C GLN A 1048 -24.39 -2.80 -11.62
N PRO A 1049 -23.85 -2.41 -12.78
CA PRO A 1049 -22.47 -2.71 -13.12
C PRO A 1049 -21.53 -1.95 -12.17
N PHE A 1050 -20.49 -2.63 -11.71
CA PHE A 1050 -19.42 -2.09 -10.88
C PHE A 1050 -18.03 -2.33 -11.50
N GLY A 1051 -17.09 -1.41 -11.28
CA GLY A 1051 -15.70 -1.57 -11.70
C GLY A 1051 -15.47 -1.61 -13.23
N LEU A 1052 -14.21 -1.74 -13.63
CA LEU A 1052 -13.82 -1.83 -15.04
C LEU A 1052 -14.22 -3.15 -15.71
N MET A 1053 -14.38 -4.22 -14.93
CA MET A 1053 -14.65 -5.57 -15.42
C MET A 1053 -15.98 -5.69 -16.17
N ASN A 1054 -16.89 -4.73 -16.00
CA ASN A 1054 -18.14 -4.67 -16.75
C ASN A 1054 -18.00 -3.98 -18.12
N ARG A 1055 -16.90 -3.26 -18.37
CA ARG A 1055 -16.61 -2.60 -19.66
C ARG A 1055 -15.61 -3.39 -20.52
N ILE A 1056 -14.93 -4.36 -19.92
CA ILE A 1056 -13.94 -5.19 -20.59
C ILE A 1056 -14.57 -6.55 -20.88
N ASP A 1057 -14.52 -6.97 -22.13
CA ASP A 1057 -14.93 -8.31 -22.53
C ASP A 1057 -13.83 -9.33 -22.23
N SER A 1058 -12.61 -9.02 -22.67
CA SER A 1058 -11.43 -9.87 -22.45
C SER A 1058 -10.14 -9.06 -22.39
N ILE A 1059 -9.16 -9.61 -21.66
CA ILE A 1059 -7.77 -9.16 -21.61
C ILE A 1059 -6.90 -10.36 -21.94
N GLN A 1060 -5.99 -10.20 -22.89
CA GLN A 1060 -5.02 -11.21 -23.29
C GLN A 1060 -3.62 -10.63 -23.13
N LEU A 1061 -2.75 -11.38 -22.48
CA LEU A 1061 -1.36 -11.04 -22.29
C LEU A 1061 -0.53 -12.17 -22.87
N ASN A 1062 0.23 -11.90 -23.93
CA ASN A 1062 1.08 -12.88 -24.60
C ASN A 1062 2.55 -12.45 -24.48
N MET A 1063 3.49 -13.40 -24.36
CA MET A 1063 4.92 -13.11 -24.27
C MET A 1063 5.80 -14.12 -25.01
N GLN A 1064 7.01 -13.69 -25.36
CA GLN A 1064 8.05 -14.49 -26.02
C GLN A 1064 9.44 -13.99 -25.63
N PHE A 1065 10.37 -14.93 -25.43
CA PHE A 1065 11.80 -14.65 -25.34
C PHE A 1065 12.42 -14.71 -26.74
N GLU A 1066 13.21 -13.71 -27.09
CA GLU A 1066 13.92 -13.54 -28.35
C GLU A 1066 15.42 -13.44 -28.05
N ASP A 1067 16.27 -13.72 -29.05
CA ASP A 1067 17.75 -13.68 -28.89
C ASP A 1067 18.22 -12.35 -28.30
N ASP A 1068 17.59 -11.29 -28.79
CA ASP A 1068 17.87 -9.92 -28.43
C ASP A 1068 16.90 -9.39 -27.35
N GLY A 1069 15.89 -10.14 -26.89
CA GLY A 1069 14.61 -9.55 -26.45
C GLY A 1069 13.78 -10.32 -25.40
N LEU A 1070 13.01 -9.58 -24.60
CA LEU A 1070 11.70 -10.04 -24.14
C LEU A 1070 10.62 -9.20 -24.81
N ARG A 1071 9.73 -9.87 -25.54
CA ARG A 1071 8.54 -9.26 -26.13
C ARG A 1071 7.30 -9.64 -25.32
N SER A 1072 6.46 -8.66 -25.06
CA SER A 1072 5.14 -8.88 -24.49
C SER A 1072 4.09 -8.02 -25.20
N SER A 1073 2.88 -8.55 -25.32
CA SER A 1073 1.72 -7.80 -25.82
C SER A 1073 0.54 -7.96 -24.86
N VAL A 1074 -0.17 -6.87 -24.63
CA VAL A 1074 -1.42 -6.84 -23.88
C VAL A 1074 -2.51 -6.34 -24.80
N ARG A 1075 -3.46 -7.20 -25.14
CA ARG A 1075 -4.65 -6.86 -25.90
C ARG A 1075 -5.86 -6.82 -24.99
N TRP A 1076 -6.70 -5.81 -25.15
CA TRP A 1076 -7.99 -5.78 -24.47
C TRP A 1076 -9.11 -5.38 -25.42
N ARG A 1077 -10.28 -5.98 -25.19
CA ARG A 1077 -11.50 -5.71 -25.93
C ARG A 1077 -12.52 -5.05 -25.03
N LEU A 1078 -13.06 -3.92 -25.48
CA LEU A 1078 -14.16 -3.23 -24.80
C LEU A 1078 -15.51 -3.87 -25.19
N ARG A 1079 -16.49 -3.75 -24.30
CA ARG A 1079 -17.87 -4.24 -24.51
C ARG A 1079 -18.76 -3.24 -25.23
#